data_AF-A0A9D2D7A0-F1
#
_entry.id   AF-A0A9D2D7A0-F1
#
_cell.length_a   1.000
_cell.length_b   1.000
_cell.length_c   1.000
_cell.angle_alpha   90.00
_cell.angle_beta   90.00
_cell.angle_gamma   90.00
#
_symmetry.space_group_name_H-M   'P 1'
#
loop_
_entity.id
_entity.type
_entity.pdbx_description
1 polymer ?
#
loop_
_entity_poly.entity_id
_entity_poly.type
_entity_poly.pdbx_seq_one_letter_code
_entity_poly.pdbx_strand_id
1 'polypeptide(L)'
;MKKLLTMLGSFICVCAMIFAAACTPEDPGTDQPGDTPETATYKTEYYLEGDDGNYALSAEHGETLTGDVGSTVTIDRKEIEGYVFESSNPNNVVRGTVAADGSLVLKAYYSLDYTGKVTFVSEYEDNVVDILKDSETQLEVKVMVNGEEMTEGVTYESSDPYVSVDENGMMEGRMRGESDITVSYKNVSETFHATVYDAFIDSEEDWWAVYDHLSYWYKFTDDVTLTDGGQVEHFTVADDPDTPDVNEAVNGYEVNHSFTGLIDGGGHTLTWQGSRLFHWLAGATIRNITLDASNGFYWGSVIAFSMEGGSLIENVTVNVAFNTAVCMRAATPSLWIKCGGNEGKTGNGGMFGVIYASTVRNCTVNMDLSGITDRAPDGQPVSIGGIAYQAENGCVIENCTVYCADEVVQNMVDYDVSGTIVTDCEVVRPETAQYKVEYYLDGAIDDSRTQTLEAEVGETVTVTPAAIAGYAFDEDNENNVLSGTVAADGSLVLKLYYTKSNITFETDTPAAFEMEAGGTQELAVTVKENGSAVTEGVSYASSDEAVVKVSAIGDVTAVKGGTATVTVTYAGASKQFTVTVWDGIVEVEDDFWAIYTDATTLAGRYKLADDLTLSQSSVEKFGYDVNHNFAGVLDGGGHTLTWNVGSSEGSGARLFYQVSGTLQNINFDAGNGFYWGSAVAFTMNGATVKDVTVTATFGRADTYQFAGGNYLGQQGAGGLVAWLTESTVENCTVNLTLTGAATAAYYAGIAYDVSGSTLTDITVNASEEIALYKSGTPVRETNVTVKVDDGFTLIENEDDFWAIYTDASSLAGSYRLADDLTLSKSSVEMFGYEVNETFTGILDGDGHTLTWNVGAASGARLFYSVTGTIRNINLNAGQGFYWGSAVAFSMSGATIKNVTVTATFVNASTNQQVPGEGENPSWTLGAAGCGGLAVWVNNCTVENCTINLTLSGDATAAYYAGIAYDIAGSTLTDVTVKCATQLDLYKTSTPASETNVNFELITA
;
A
#
# COMPACT_ATOMS: atom_id res chain seq x y z
N MET A 1 -25.00 -28.72 57.59
CA MET A 1 -24.81 -29.87 58.50
C MET A 1 -24.80 -31.26 57.83
N LYS A 2 -24.28 -31.42 56.60
CA LYS A 2 -24.03 -32.78 56.03
C LYS A 2 -22.79 -32.89 55.13
N LYS A 3 -21.91 -31.88 55.16
CA LYS A 3 -20.52 -31.88 54.67
C LYS A 3 -19.62 -31.54 55.87
N LEU A 4 -19.19 -32.54 56.63
CA LEU A 4 -18.22 -32.41 57.74
C LEU A 4 -17.47 -33.74 57.97
N LEU A 5 -17.35 -34.57 56.93
CA LEU A 5 -16.90 -35.97 57.07
C LEU A 5 -16.27 -36.56 55.80
N THR A 6 -15.59 -35.75 54.98
CA THR A 6 -14.87 -36.20 53.76
C THR A 6 -13.81 -35.19 53.30
N MET A 7 -12.81 -34.90 54.16
CA MET A 7 -11.50 -34.37 53.73
C MET A 7 -10.49 -34.52 54.87
N LEU A 8 -9.97 -35.75 55.00
CA LEU A 8 -8.81 -36.07 55.84
C LEU A 8 -8.24 -37.40 55.34
N GLY A 9 -7.39 -37.33 54.32
CA GLY A 9 -6.86 -38.50 53.64
C GLY A 9 -5.55 -38.20 52.93
N SER A 10 -4.61 -39.12 53.03
CA SER A 10 -3.39 -39.21 52.21
C SER A 10 -2.31 -38.12 52.39
N PHE A 11 -1.67 -38.09 53.56
CA PHE A 11 -0.20 -38.04 53.61
C PHE A 11 0.36 -39.09 54.58
N ILE A 12 1.26 -39.95 54.07
CA ILE A 12 1.94 -41.09 54.72
C ILE A 12 3.34 -41.15 54.07
N CYS A 13 4.49 -41.48 54.69
CA CYS A 13 4.86 -41.83 56.08
C CYS A 13 5.95 -40.81 56.57
N VAL A 14 6.81 -40.96 57.57
CA VAL A 14 7.32 -42.05 58.45
C VAL A 14 7.40 -41.45 59.88
N CYS A 15 7.47 -42.13 61.02
CA CYS A 15 7.93 -43.47 61.41
C CYS A 15 7.22 -43.93 62.70
N ALA A 16 7.31 -45.21 63.07
CA ALA A 16 6.52 -45.80 64.15
C ALA A 16 7.20 -45.83 65.53
N MET A 17 6.41 -45.67 66.60
CA MET A 17 6.30 -46.68 67.69
C MET A 17 5.17 -46.37 68.71
N ILE A 18 4.30 -47.38 68.94
CA ILE A 18 3.91 -47.98 70.24
C ILE A 18 3.68 -47.00 71.43
N PHE A 19 2.54 -46.97 72.15
CA PHE A 19 1.57 -48.03 72.53
C PHE A 19 0.15 -47.45 72.70
N ALA A 20 -0.90 -48.27 72.59
CA ALA A 20 -2.26 -47.92 73.00
C ALA A 20 -2.89 -49.01 73.90
N ALA A 21 -3.27 -48.65 75.13
CA ALA A 21 -4.10 -49.38 76.08
C ALA A 21 -4.31 -48.50 77.35
N ALA A 22 -5.46 -48.44 78.01
CA ALA A 22 -6.80 -48.95 77.67
C ALA A 22 -7.88 -48.11 78.38
N CYS A 23 -9.14 -48.26 77.99
CA CYS A 23 -10.28 -47.83 78.78
C CYS A 23 -11.36 -48.92 78.76
N THR A 24 -11.74 -49.39 79.95
CA THR A 24 -12.90 -50.26 80.20
C THR A 24 -13.49 -49.85 81.55
N PRO A 25 -14.83 -49.72 81.68
CA PRO A 25 -15.45 -49.12 82.87
C PRO A 25 -15.70 -50.13 84.00
N GLU A 26 -15.59 -49.67 85.24
CA GLU A 26 -16.21 -50.29 86.43
C GLU A 26 -16.89 -49.21 87.29
N ASP A 27 -18.00 -49.59 87.91
CA ASP A 27 -18.91 -48.76 88.70
C ASP A 27 -19.74 -49.68 89.64
N PRO A 28 -20.11 -49.28 90.87
CA PRO A 28 -19.48 -48.33 91.79
C PRO A 28 -19.07 -48.96 93.15
N GLY A 29 -18.18 -48.27 93.86
CA GLY A 29 -18.46 -47.89 95.26
C GLY A 29 -17.72 -48.62 96.40
N THR A 30 -17.02 -47.81 97.22
CA THR A 30 -17.07 -47.88 98.70
C THR A 30 -16.97 -46.46 99.27
N ASP A 31 -17.84 -46.12 100.21
CA ASP A 31 -17.89 -44.80 100.87
C ASP A 31 -17.15 -44.81 102.22
N GLN A 32 -16.01 -44.11 102.29
CA GLN A 32 -15.26 -43.78 103.51
C GLN A 32 -14.50 -42.45 103.31
N PRO A 33 -14.17 -41.71 104.40
CA PRO A 33 -14.44 -40.28 104.36
C PRO A 33 -13.20 -39.38 104.21
N GLY A 34 -13.37 -38.32 103.41
CA GLY A 34 -13.10 -36.97 103.89
C GLY A 34 -11.64 -36.53 104.02
N ASP A 35 -10.81 -36.78 103.01
CA ASP A 35 -9.85 -35.73 102.64
C ASP A 35 -10.64 -34.58 102.00
N THR A 36 -10.65 -33.42 102.64
CA THR A 36 -10.97 -32.16 101.95
C THR A 36 -9.85 -31.92 100.92
N PRO A 37 -10.16 -31.68 99.63
CA PRO A 37 -9.14 -31.42 98.64
C PRO A 37 -8.17 -30.32 99.11
N GLU A 38 -6.87 -30.62 99.08
CA GLU A 38 -5.86 -29.61 99.32
C GLU A 38 -6.00 -28.58 98.21
N THR A 39 -6.41 -27.37 98.58
CA THR A 39 -6.85 -26.32 97.67
C THR A 39 -5.90 -25.15 97.78
N ALA A 40 -5.35 -24.71 96.65
CA ALA A 40 -4.41 -23.61 96.58
C ALA A 40 -4.95 -22.47 95.71
N THR A 41 -4.55 -21.26 96.05
CA THR A 41 -4.90 -20.07 95.27
C THR A 41 -3.99 -19.93 94.07
N TYR A 42 -4.57 -19.69 92.89
CA TYR A 42 -3.84 -19.31 91.68
C TYR A 42 -4.35 -17.96 91.17
N LYS A 43 -3.60 -17.32 90.28
CA LYS A 43 -3.98 -16.03 89.69
C LYS A 43 -4.34 -16.15 88.22
N THR A 44 -5.25 -15.30 87.77
CA THR A 44 -5.47 -14.99 86.36
C THR A 44 -5.10 -13.54 86.12
N GLU A 45 -4.22 -13.29 85.16
CA GLU A 45 -3.75 -11.96 84.76
C GLU A 45 -4.15 -11.69 83.30
N TYR A 46 -4.83 -10.55 83.08
CA TYR A 46 -5.29 -10.12 81.76
C TYR A 46 -4.46 -8.90 81.35
N TYR A 47 -3.81 -8.99 80.21
CA TYR A 47 -2.93 -7.95 79.68
C TYR A 47 -3.59 -7.28 78.48
N LEU A 48 -3.75 -5.96 78.54
CA LEU A 48 -4.39 -5.16 77.50
C LEU A 48 -3.32 -4.32 76.77
N GLU A 49 -3.41 -4.24 75.45
CA GLU A 49 -2.55 -3.39 74.61
C GLU A 49 -2.88 -1.91 74.80
N GLY A 50 -1.86 -1.07 75.06
CA GLY A 50 -2.01 0.39 75.09
C GLY A 50 -1.86 1.04 73.70
N ASP A 51 -2.16 2.34 73.62
CA ASP A 51 -1.96 3.16 72.40
C ASP A 51 -0.49 3.19 71.90
N ASP A 52 0.45 2.71 72.72
CA ASP A 52 1.89 2.58 72.41
C ASP A 52 2.30 1.15 72.02
N GLY A 53 1.34 0.24 71.82
CA GLY A 53 1.57 -1.18 71.52
C GLY A 53 2.09 -2.02 72.70
N ASN A 54 2.25 -1.45 73.89
CA ASN A 54 2.74 -2.19 75.06
C ASN A 54 1.60 -2.81 75.87
N TYR A 55 1.81 -4.04 76.33
CA TYR A 55 0.83 -4.80 77.09
C TYR A 55 0.87 -4.49 78.60
N ALA A 56 -0.14 -3.78 79.09
CA ALA A 56 -0.31 -3.44 80.50
C ALA A 56 -1.21 -4.44 81.25
N LEU A 57 -0.85 -4.79 82.49
CA LEU A 57 -1.67 -5.65 83.34
C LEU A 57 -2.95 -4.92 83.79
N SER A 58 -4.12 -5.44 83.42
CA SER A 58 -5.41 -4.89 83.84
C SER A 58 -5.69 -5.21 85.31
N ALA A 59 -5.76 -4.16 86.13
CA ALA A 59 -6.08 -4.26 87.56
C ALA A 59 -7.56 -4.61 87.84
N GLU A 60 -8.43 -4.55 86.83
CA GLU A 60 -9.88 -4.75 86.96
C GLU A 60 -10.33 -6.17 86.58
N HIS A 61 -9.64 -6.80 85.63
CA HIS A 61 -10.03 -8.10 85.08
C HIS A 61 -9.34 -9.28 85.78
N GLY A 62 -8.18 -9.06 86.42
CA GLY A 62 -7.40 -10.09 87.10
C GLY A 62 -8.02 -10.55 88.43
N GLU A 63 -7.92 -11.86 88.72
CA GLU A 63 -8.55 -12.50 89.87
C GLU A 63 -7.57 -13.44 90.59
N THR A 64 -7.84 -13.72 91.87
CA THR A 64 -7.19 -14.80 92.63
C THR A 64 -8.23 -15.86 92.92
N LEU A 65 -8.17 -16.95 92.16
CA LEU A 65 -9.10 -18.08 92.21
C LEU A 65 -8.52 -19.20 93.08
N THR A 66 -9.36 -20.18 93.43
CA THR A 66 -8.95 -21.36 94.21
C THR A 66 -9.27 -22.62 93.41
N GLY A 67 -8.34 -23.57 93.40
CA GLY A 67 -8.53 -24.88 92.75
C GLY A 67 -7.82 -26.00 93.49
N ASP A 68 -8.20 -27.24 93.18
CA ASP A 68 -7.62 -28.43 93.79
C ASP A 68 -6.16 -28.60 93.33
N VAL A 69 -5.24 -28.83 94.26
CA VAL A 69 -3.81 -29.02 93.97
C VAL A 69 -3.60 -30.23 93.04
N GLY A 70 -2.82 -30.03 91.99
CA GLY A 70 -2.61 -31.04 90.95
C GLY A 70 -3.70 -31.09 89.87
N SER A 71 -4.82 -30.36 90.01
CA SER A 71 -5.78 -30.17 88.92
C SER A 71 -5.25 -29.21 87.86
N THR A 72 -5.68 -29.36 86.61
CA THR A 72 -5.32 -28.46 85.51
C THR A 72 -6.46 -27.49 85.22
N VAL A 73 -6.22 -26.21 85.47
CA VAL A 73 -7.15 -25.10 85.22
C VAL A 73 -6.82 -24.37 83.92
N THR A 74 -7.84 -23.78 83.31
CA THR A 74 -7.75 -22.93 82.10
C THR A 74 -8.20 -21.52 82.49
N ILE A 75 -7.61 -20.49 81.88
CA ILE A 75 -8.05 -19.10 82.10
C ILE A 75 -9.41 -18.89 81.45
N ASP A 76 -10.29 -18.18 82.13
CA ASP A 76 -11.55 -17.73 81.54
C ASP A 76 -11.26 -16.68 80.46
N ARG A 77 -11.94 -16.75 79.31
CA ARG A 77 -11.76 -15.79 78.22
C ARG A 77 -12.87 -14.77 78.30
N LYS A 78 -12.62 -13.71 79.08
CA LYS A 78 -13.54 -12.58 79.23
C LYS A 78 -13.73 -11.86 77.90
N GLU A 79 -14.95 -11.44 77.62
CA GLU A 79 -15.22 -10.39 76.62
C GLU A 79 -14.84 -9.05 77.26
N ILE A 80 -14.06 -8.22 76.55
CA ILE A 80 -13.54 -6.94 77.04
C ILE A 80 -13.80 -5.89 75.96
N GLU A 81 -14.55 -4.83 76.29
CA GLU A 81 -15.03 -3.85 75.31
C GLU A 81 -13.85 -3.12 74.63
N GLY A 82 -13.76 -3.24 73.30
CA GLY A 82 -12.69 -2.65 72.50
C GLY A 82 -11.39 -3.48 72.41
N TYR A 83 -11.40 -4.75 72.83
CA TYR A 83 -10.23 -5.64 72.82
C TYR A 83 -10.55 -7.06 72.34
N VAL A 84 -9.60 -7.71 71.67
CA VAL A 84 -9.69 -9.11 71.19
C VAL A 84 -8.59 -9.96 71.80
N PHE A 85 -8.89 -11.21 72.18
CA PHE A 85 -7.89 -12.13 72.73
C PHE A 85 -6.85 -12.53 71.67
N GLU A 86 -5.62 -12.04 71.82
CA GLU A 86 -4.49 -12.29 70.90
C GLU A 86 -3.94 -13.71 71.15
N SER A 87 -4.56 -14.71 70.52
CA SER A 87 -4.23 -16.11 70.79
C SER A 87 -2.80 -16.54 70.42
N SER A 88 -2.19 -15.82 69.48
CA SER A 88 -0.81 -15.98 69.00
C SER A 88 0.26 -15.45 69.96
N ASN A 89 -0.09 -14.59 70.94
CA ASN A 89 0.91 -13.95 71.79
C ASN A 89 1.74 -15.00 72.58
N PRO A 90 3.08 -15.03 72.43
CA PRO A 90 3.92 -16.06 73.05
C PRO A 90 4.00 -15.97 74.58
N ASN A 91 3.50 -14.88 75.18
CA ASN A 91 3.42 -14.70 76.64
C ASN A 91 2.12 -15.27 77.25
N ASN A 92 1.19 -15.76 76.42
CA ASN A 92 -0.04 -16.42 76.88
C ASN A 92 0.27 -17.66 77.72
N VAL A 93 -0.35 -17.73 78.90
CA VAL A 93 -0.33 -18.91 79.79
C VAL A 93 -1.79 -19.28 80.05
N VAL A 94 -2.48 -19.73 79.01
CA VAL A 94 -3.94 -19.97 79.04
C VAL A 94 -4.35 -21.21 79.86
N ARG A 95 -3.42 -22.09 80.21
CA ARG A 95 -3.72 -23.34 80.93
C ARG A 95 -2.52 -23.78 81.76
N GLY A 96 -2.75 -24.31 82.96
CA GLY A 96 -1.70 -24.75 83.87
C GLY A 96 -2.20 -25.59 85.04
N THR A 97 -1.28 -26.20 85.78
CA THR A 97 -1.59 -27.09 86.91
C THR A 97 -1.47 -26.34 88.23
N VAL A 98 -2.47 -26.44 89.11
CA VAL A 98 -2.51 -25.74 90.40
C VAL A 98 -1.43 -26.31 91.33
N ALA A 99 -0.45 -25.48 91.69
CA ALA A 99 0.64 -25.84 92.59
C ALA A 99 0.29 -25.53 94.06
N ALA A 100 0.76 -26.37 94.99
CA ALA A 100 0.46 -26.28 96.43
C ALA A 100 0.99 -25.00 97.12
N ASP A 101 1.99 -24.35 96.52
CA ASP A 101 2.55 -23.07 96.98
C ASP A 101 1.81 -21.84 96.42
N GLY A 102 0.81 -22.05 95.56
CA GLY A 102 0.06 -21.00 94.87
C GLY A 102 0.85 -20.26 93.79
N SER A 103 1.94 -20.82 93.25
CA SER A 103 2.78 -20.15 92.26
C SER A 103 2.15 -19.98 90.88
N LEU A 104 1.00 -20.60 90.61
CA LEU A 104 0.39 -20.59 89.29
C LEU A 104 -0.20 -19.20 88.96
N VAL A 105 0.29 -18.64 87.85
CA VAL A 105 -0.27 -17.43 87.23
C VAL A 105 -0.63 -17.79 85.79
N LEU A 106 -1.91 -17.83 85.48
CA LEU A 106 -2.40 -17.90 84.11
C LEU A 106 -2.45 -16.50 83.51
N LYS A 107 -2.16 -16.38 82.23
CA LYS A 107 -2.07 -15.11 81.50
C LYS A 107 -2.84 -15.17 80.20
N ALA A 108 -3.62 -14.13 79.91
CA ALA A 108 -4.26 -13.91 78.62
C ALA A 108 -3.94 -12.49 78.13
N TYR A 109 -3.42 -12.40 76.91
CA TYR A 109 -3.08 -11.14 76.24
C TYR A 109 -4.19 -10.77 75.25
N TYR A 110 -4.54 -9.49 75.21
CA TYR A 110 -5.66 -8.94 74.46
C TYR A 110 -5.22 -7.69 73.70
N SER A 111 -5.13 -7.80 72.37
CA SER A 111 -4.85 -6.65 71.50
C SER A 111 -6.03 -5.69 71.52
N LEU A 112 -5.80 -4.44 71.14
CA LEU A 112 -6.88 -3.53 70.78
C LEU A 112 -7.71 -4.16 69.64
N ASP A 113 -9.02 -3.97 69.66
CA ASP A 113 -9.88 -4.37 68.56
C ASP A 113 -9.81 -3.33 67.44
N TYR A 114 -9.33 -3.74 66.27
CA TYR A 114 -9.25 -2.90 65.07
C TYR A 114 -10.45 -3.10 64.11
N THR A 115 -11.44 -3.91 64.47
CA THR A 115 -12.68 -4.11 63.69
C THR A 115 -13.36 -2.76 63.41
N GLY A 116 -13.60 -2.45 62.14
CA GLY A 116 -14.18 -1.17 61.72
C GLY A 116 -13.25 0.05 61.85
N LYS A 117 -11.97 -0.14 62.18
CA LYS A 117 -10.91 0.88 62.15
C LYS A 117 -9.90 0.64 61.01
N VAL A 118 -9.73 -0.62 60.60
CA VAL A 118 -9.00 -0.99 59.37
C VAL A 118 -9.95 -0.88 58.18
N THR A 119 -9.46 -0.31 57.10
CA THR A 119 -9.99 -0.52 55.74
C THR A 119 -8.82 -0.88 54.82
N PHE A 120 -8.92 -2.01 54.15
CA PHE A 120 -8.06 -2.34 53.04
C PHE A 120 -8.50 -1.53 51.81
N VAL A 121 -7.55 -1.13 50.97
CA VAL A 121 -7.81 -0.37 49.74
C VAL A 121 -6.98 -1.01 48.62
N SER A 122 -7.67 -1.50 47.61
CA SER A 122 -7.17 -2.23 46.45
C SER A 122 -7.75 -1.62 45.17
N GLU A 123 -7.14 -1.91 44.02
CA GLU A 123 -7.74 -1.63 42.69
C GLU A 123 -8.29 -2.91 42.01
N TYR A 124 -8.19 -4.07 42.68
CA TYR A 124 -8.73 -5.36 42.22
C TYR A 124 -10.26 -5.44 42.41
N GLU A 125 -11.02 -5.62 41.33
CA GLU A 125 -12.46 -5.89 41.41
C GLU A 125 -12.73 -7.27 42.05
N ASP A 126 -13.73 -7.33 42.92
CA ASP A 126 -14.11 -8.49 43.76
C ASP A 126 -12.91 -9.19 44.47
N ASN A 127 -11.81 -8.47 44.69
CA ASN A 127 -10.54 -8.97 45.23
C ASN A 127 -9.95 -10.18 44.45
N VAL A 128 -10.19 -10.28 43.14
CA VAL A 128 -9.61 -11.32 42.28
C VAL A 128 -8.25 -10.88 41.74
N VAL A 129 -7.29 -11.81 41.64
CA VAL A 129 -5.95 -11.56 41.11
C VAL A 129 -5.59 -12.63 40.08
N ASP A 130 -5.29 -12.25 38.85
CA ASP A 130 -4.77 -13.16 37.82
C ASP A 130 -3.24 -13.06 37.77
N ILE A 131 -2.54 -14.20 37.82
CA ILE A 131 -1.07 -14.29 37.89
C ILE A 131 -0.55 -15.19 36.76
N LEU A 132 0.49 -14.74 36.05
CA LEU A 132 1.18 -15.58 35.07
C LEU A 132 2.18 -16.52 35.77
N LYS A 133 2.16 -17.79 35.41
CA LYS A 133 3.07 -18.81 35.95
C LYS A 133 4.54 -18.48 35.66
N ASP A 134 5.39 -18.80 36.63
CA ASP A 134 6.83 -18.50 36.70
C ASP A 134 7.16 -16.98 36.66
N SER A 135 6.19 -16.12 36.98
CA SER A 135 6.36 -14.67 37.15
C SER A 135 6.12 -14.19 38.59
N GLU A 136 6.62 -12.99 38.89
CA GLU A 136 6.34 -12.23 40.12
C GLU A 136 5.25 -11.16 39.86
N THR A 137 4.36 -10.94 40.83
CA THR A 137 3.27 -9.95 40.77
C THR A 137 3.09 -9.32 42.15
N GLN A 138 3.15 -7.99 42.25
CA GLN A 138 2.91 -7.28 43.51
C GLN A 138 1.42 -7.30 43.83
N LEU A 139 1.04 -7.66 45.07
CA LEU A 139 -0.30 -7.44 45.57
C LEU A 139 -0.44 -5.97 45.99
N GLU A 140 -1.13 -5.17 45.19
CA GLU A 140 -1.33 -3.74 45.46
C GLU A 140 -2.52 -3.51 46.42
N VAL A 141 -2.25 -3.73 47.72
CA VAL A 141 -3.23 -3.57 48.80
C VAL A 141 -2.67 -2.66 49.90
N LYS A 142 -3.38 -1.57 50.19
CA LYS A 142 -3.04 -0.61 51.24
C LYS A 142 -3.88 -0.84 52.49
N VAL A 143 -3.22 -1.09 53.62
CA VAL A 143 -3.88 -1.23 54.92
C VAL A 143 -4.00 0.14 55.56
N MET A 144 -5.20 0.73 55.55
CA MET A 144 -5.47 2.03 56.16
C MET A 144 -6.05 1.84 57.57
N VAL A 145 -5.47 2.49 58.58
CA VAL A 145 -5.96 2.47 59.96
C VAL A 145 -6.41 3.88 60.36
N ASN A 146 -7.72 4.06 60.58
CA ASN A 146 -8.36 5.37 60.78
C ASN A 146 -8.07 6.42 59.68
N GLY A 147 -7.60 6.00 58.50
CA GLY A 147 -7.22 6.86 57.38
C GLY A 147 -5.72 7.15 57.22
N GLU A 148 -4.85 6.58 58.06
CA GLU A 148 -3.39 6.61 57.88
C GLU A 148 -2.89 5.26 57.31
N GLU A 149 -1.96 5.29 56.36
CA GLU A 149 -1.44 4.10 55.65
C GLU A 149 -0.40 3.36 56.52
N MET A 150 -0.64 2.07 56.79
CA MET A 150 0.19 1.23 57.66
C MET A 150 0.96 0.19 56.85
N THR A 151 2.26 0.05 57.15
CA THR A 151 3.17 -0.95 56.57
C THR A 151 3.75 -1.88 57.64
N GLU A 152 4.20 -1.34 58.77
CA GLU A 152 4.66 -2.14 59.90
C GLU A 152 3.50 -2.89 60.57
N GLY A 153 3.61 -4.22 60.64
CA GLY A 153 2.59 -5.10 61.25
C GLY A 153 1.50 -5.59 60.29
N VAL A 154 1.61 -5.29 58.98
CA VAL A 154 0.88 -6.00 57.92
C VAL A 154 1.53 -7.36 57.69
N THR A 155 0.73 -8.36 57.33
CA THR A 155 1.16 -9.74 57.06
C THR A 155 0.39 -10.33 55.89
N TYR A 156 1.04 -11.22 55.14
CA TYR A 156 0.49 -11.89 53.96
C TYR A 156 0.64 -13.41 54.14
N GLU A 157 -0.44 -14.17 53.98
CA GLU A 157 -0.42 -15.64 54.00
C GLU A 157 -1.14 -16.19 52.75
N SER A 158 -0.57 -17.25 52.14
CA SER A 158 -1.19 -17.97 51.01
C SER A 158 -1.73 -19.31 51.48
N SER A 159 -2.96 -19.66 51.07
CA SER A 159 -3.59 -20.93 51.45
C SER A 159 -2.90 -22.16 50.85
N ASP A 160 -2.44 -22.06 49.60
CA ASP A 160 -1.99 -23.19 48.80
C ASP A 160 -0.65 -22.90 48.08
N PRO A 161 0.19 -23.93 47.83
CA PRO A 161 1.56 -23.77 47.34
C PRO A 161 1.67 -23.32 45.87
N TYR A 162 0.54 -23.07 45.20
CA TYR A 162 0.47 -22.56 43.83
C TYR A 162 0.97 -21.12 43.72
N VAL A 163 0.73 -20.32 44.78
CA VAL A 163 1.26 -18.96 44.93
C VAL A 163 2.04 -18.91 46.24
N SER A 164 3.26 -18.38 46.22
CA SER A 164 3.93 -17.95 47.46
C SER A 164 4.01 -16.44 47.52
N VAL A 165 3.68 -15.87 48.67
CA VAL A 165 3.75 -14.43 48.95
C VAL A 165 4.85 -14.15 49.99
N ASP A 166 5.56 -13.03 49.84
CA ASP A 166 6.62 -12.59 50.75
C ASP A 166 6.13 -11.60 51.85
N GLU A 167 7.05 -11.10 52.68
CA GLU A 167 6.71 -10.14 53.75
C GLU A 167 6.29 -8.74 53.25
N ASN A 168 6.41 -8.47 51.94
CA ASN A 168 6.08 -7.21 51.28
C ASN A 168 4.85 -7.33 50.35
N GLY A 169 4.22 -8.51 50.28
CA GLY A 169 3.08 -8.77 49.38
C GLY A 169 3.48 -9.10 47.93
N MET A 170 4.75 -9.38 47.65
CA MET A 170 5.17 -9.87 46.33
C MET A 170 4.79 -11.35 46.18
N MET A 171 4.03 -11.68 45.14
CA MET A 171 3.52 -13.02 44.86
C MET A 171 4.30 -13.68 43.71
N GLU A 172 4.67 -14.94 43.85
CA GLU A 172 5.28 -15.78 42.80
C GLU A 172 4.29 -16.87 42.39
N GLY A 173 3.86 -16.89 41.12
CA GLY A 173 2.95 -17.89 40.57
C GLY A 173 3.67 -19.17 40.17
N ARG A 174 3.75 -20.17 41.05
CA ARG A 174 4.63 -21.35 40.90
C ARG A 174 4.10 -22.46 40.02
N MET A 175 2.78 -22.61 39.95
CA MET A 175 2.10 -23.60 39.11
C MET A 175 0.62 -23.25 39.01
N ARG A 176 -0.03 -23.63 37.90
CA ARG A 176 -1.47 -23.40 37.70
C ARG A 176 -2.34 -23.91 38.85
N GLY A 177 -3.35 -23.13 39.20
CA GLY A 177 -4.27 -23.39 40.30
C GLY A 177 -4.80 -22.11 40.93
N GLU A 178 -5.76 -22.24 41.85
CA GLU A 178 -6.41 -21.15 42.58
C GLU A 178 -5.93 -21.18 44.05
N SER A 179 -5.56 -20.02 44.63
CA SER A 179 -5.10 -19.89 46.03
C SER A 179 -5.61 -18.59 46.66
N ASP A 180 -6.07 -18.67 47.90
CA ASP A 180 -6.47 -17.51 48.71
C ASP A 180 -5.24 -16.83 49.32
N ILE A 181 -5.07 -15.53 49.06
CA ILE A 181 -4.03 -14.67 49.67
C ILE A 181 -4.69 -13.78 50.72
N THR A 182 -4.44 -14.08 52.00
CA THR A 182 -5.01 -13.32 53.12
C THR A 182 -4.06 -12.21 53.55
N VAL A 183 -4.50 -10.95 53.44
CA VAL A 183 -3.80 -9.76 53.96
C VAL A 183 -4.35 -9.47 55.35
N SER A 184 -3.48 -9.46 56.37
CA SER A 184 -3.89 -9.31 57.78
C SER A 184 -3.15 -8.18 58.50
N TYR A 185 -3.89 -7.43 59.32
CA TYR A 185 -3.35 -6.47 60.28
C TYR A 185 -4.05 -6.64 61.63
N LYS A 186 -3.28 -6.96 62.68
CA LYS A 186 -3.76 -7.25 64.04
C LYS A 186 -4.83 -8.35 64.06
N ASN A 187 -6.11 -7.97 64.22
CA ASN A 187 -7.25 -8.89 64.30
C ASN A 187 -8.24 -8.77 63.14
N VAL A 188 -7.86 -8.05 62.07
CA VAL A 188 -8.69 -7.83 60.88
C VAL A 188 -7.92 -8.30 59.65
N SER A 189 -8.61 -8.97 58.74
CA SER A 189 -8.04 -9.57 57.54
C SER A 189 -8.98 -9.43 56.35
N GLU A 190 -8.43 -9.27 55.16
CA GLU A 190 -9.12 -9.45 53.88
C GLU A 190 -8.47 -10.59 53.09
N THR A 191 -9.17 -11.13 52.10
CA THR A 191 -8.67 -12.25 51.28
C THR A 191 -8.88 -11.95 49.81
N PHE A 192 -7.85 -12.24 49.03
CA PHE A 192 -7.78 -12.04 47.59
C PHE A 192 -7.68 -13.42 46.91
N HIS A 193 -8.52 -13.67 45.91
CA HIS A 193 -8.56 -14.95 45.22
C HIS A 193 -7.61 -14.93 44.02
N ALA A 194 -6.44 -15.55 44.17
CA ALA A 194 -5.40 -15.56 43.16
C ALA A 194 -5.49 -16.79 42.25
N THR A 195 -5.55 -16.60 40.93
CA THR A 195 -5.53 -17.67 39.93
C THR A 195 -4.22 -17.63 39.14
N VAL A 196 -3.49 -18.75 39.09
CA VAL A 196 -2.27 -18.90 38.29
C VAL A 196 -2.61 -19.56 36.95
N TYR A 197 -2.26 -18.89 35.86
CA TYR A 197 -2.44 -19.36 34.47
C TYR A 197 -1.09 -19.75 33.87
N ASP A 198 -1.06 -20.73 32.97
CA ASP A 198 0.17 -21.08 32.26
C ASP A 198 0.52 -20.08 31.14
N ALA A 199 -0.48 -19.36 30.59
CA ALA A 199 -0.30 -18.31 29.58
C ALA A 199 -1.45 -17.27 29.60
N PHE A 200 -1.19 -16.07 29.07
CA PHE A 200 -2.20 -15.06 28.75
C PHE A 200 -2.40 -14.99 27.22
N ILE A 201 -3.48 -14.35 26.76
CA ILE A 201 -3.85 -14.20 25.35
C ILE A 201 -4.31 -12.75 25.11
N ASP A 202 -3.53 -11.98 24.34
CA ASP A 202 -3.94 -10.67 23.81
C ASP A 202 -3.90 -10.58 22.28
N SER A 203 -3.36 -11.60 21.60
CA SER A 203 -3.19 -11.61 20.14
C SER A 203 -3.71 -12.87 19.44
N GLU A 204 -3.82 -12.80 18.11
CA GLU A 204 -4.07 -13.98 17.26
C GLU A 204 -2.91 -15.00 17.36
N GLU A 205 -1.67 -14.56 17.60
CA GLU A 205 -0.51 -15.46 17.75
C GLU A 205 -0.62 -16.32 19.02
N ASP A 206 -1.01 -15.71 20.15
CA ASP A 206 -1.23 -16.44 21.42
C ASP A 206 -2.41 -17.41 21.33
N TRP A 207 -3.48 -17.04 20.62
CA TRP A 207 -4.60 -17.95 20.37
C TRP A 207 -4.15 -19.20 19.61
N TRP A 208 -3.34 -19.06 18.57
CA TRP A 208 -2.83 -20.22 17.83
C TRP A 208 -1.88 -21.09 18.70
N ALA A 209 -1.15 -20.51 19.64
CA ALA A 209 -0.33 -21.25 20.61
C ALA A 209 -1.14 -22.13 21.60
N VAL A 210 -2.45 -21.91 21.77
CA VAL A 210 -3.32 -22.76 22.61
C VAL A 210 -3.30 -24.22 22.16
N TYR A 211 -3.14 -24.46 20.85
CA TYR A 211 -3.17 -25.82 20.27
C TYR A 211 -1.93 -26.66 20.58
N ASP A 212 -0.79 -26.03 20.90
CA ASP A 212 0.40 -26.76 21.36
C ASP A 212 0.19 -27.36 22.76
N HIS A 213 -0.63 -26.71 23.60
CA HIS A 213 -0.69 -26.95 25.05
C HIS A 213 -2.14 -27.03 25.57
N LEU A 214 -2.97 -27.87 24.95
CA LEU A 214 -4.43 -28.04 25.16
C LEU A 214 -4.90 -28.49 26.57
N SER A 215 -4.00 -28.61 27.55
CA SER A 215 -4.30 -28.92 28.96
C SER A 215 -3.92 -27.80 29.93
N TYR A 216 -3.45 -26.67 29.41
CA TYR A 216 -3.02 -25.51 30.18
C TYR A 216 -4.20 -24.63 30.59
N TRP A 217 -3.93 -23.69 31.50
CA TRP A 217 -4.87 -22.66 31.94
C TRP A 217 -4.51 -21.35 31.25
N TYR A 218 -5.49 -20.75 30.56
CA TYR A 218 -5.34 -19.53 29.76
C TYR A 218 -6.28 -18.43 30.26
N LYS A 219 -5.81 -17.19 30.19
CA LYS A 219 -6.58 -15.97 30.46
C LYS A 219 -6.51 -15.03 29.25
N PHE A 220 -7.65 -14.58 28.73
CA PHE A 220 -7.67 -13.47 27.78
C PHE A 220 -7.47 -12.14 28.52
N THR A 221 -6.70 -11.25 27.89
CA THR A 221 -6.34 -9.92 28.39
C THR A 221 -6.59 -8.80 27.37
N ASP A 222 -6.98 -9.13 26.13
CA ASP A 222 -7.59 -8.22 25.15
C ASP A 222 -8.58 -8.98 24.24
N ASP A 223 -9.34 -8.27 23.42
CA ASP A 223 -10.25 -8.83 22.40
C ASP A 223 -9.47 -9.34 21.17
N VAL A 224 -9.66 -10.61 20.79
CA VAL A 224 -8.93 -11.26 19.68
C VAL A 224 -9.85 -11.51 18.49
N THR A 225 -9.37 -11.19 17.29
CA THR A 225 -10.05 -11.50 16.01
C THR A 225 -9.14 -12.32 15.12
N LEU A 226 -9.60 -13.49 14.66
CA LEU A 226 -8.82 -14.41 13.82
C LEU A 226 -8.96 -14.05 12.34
N THR A 227 -7.90 -13.48 11.76
CA THR A 227 -7.92 -12.86 10.43
C THR A 227 -8.06 -13.89 9.30
N ASP A 228 -7.38 -15.04 9.40
CA ASP A 228 -7.49 -16.14 8.44
C ASP A 228 -8.78 -16.98 8.61
N GLY A 229 -9.71 -16.56 9.48
CA GLY A 229 -11.10 -16.99 9.44
C GLY A 229 -11.33 -18.50 9.59
N GLY A 230 -10.53 -19.16 10.43
CA GLY A 230 -10.61 -20.60 10.65
C GLY A 230 -10.23 -21.46 9.43
N GLN A 231 -9.52 -20.89 8.44
CA GLN A 231 -8.98 -21.64 7.32
C GLN A 231 -7.99 -22.72 7.79
N VAL A 232 -7.95 -23.82 7.05
CA VAL A 232 -7.45 -25.12 7.53
C VAL A 232 -5.90 -25.21 7.57
N GLU A 233 -5.18 -24.13 7.26
CA GLU A 233 -3.73 -24.19 6.99
C GLU A 233 -2.85 -24.20 8.27
N HIS A 234 -3.32 -23.61 9.37
CA HIS A 234 -2.64 -23.65 10.68
C HIS A 234 -2.60 -25.05 11.34
N PHE A 235 -3.35 -26.02 10.81
CA PHE A 235 -3.41 -27.38 11.34
C PHE A 235 -2.28 -28.30 10.80
N THR A 236 -1.12 -27.75 10.47
CA THR A 236 0.05 -28.50 9.97
C THR A 236 1.10 -28.69 11.05
N VAL A 237 1.31 -29.94 11.49
CA VAL A 237 2.36 -30.28 12.45
C VAL A 237 3.73 -30.19 11.76
N ALA A 238 4.71 -29.56 12.42
CA ALA A 238 6.07 -29.44 11.91
C ALA A 238 6.82 -30.78 11.84
N ASP A 239 7.71 -30.93 10.87
CA ASP A 239 8.57 -32.11 10.71
C ASP A 239 9.53 -32.29 11.91
N ASP A 240 9.26 -33.25 12.80
CA ASP A 240 10.25 -33.77 13.76
C ASP A 240 11.21 -34.75 13.05
N PRO A 241 12.49 -34.39 12.86
CA PRO A 241 13.43 -35.19 12.09
C PRO A 241 13.90 -36.48 12.82
N ASP A 242 13.63 -36.64 14.11
CA ASP A 242 14.11 -37.77 14.93
C ASP A 242 13.06 -38.88 15.15
N THR A 243 11.85 -38.77 14.58
CA THR A 243 10.82 -39.84 14.63
C THR A 243 10.88 -40.82 13.43
N PRO A 244 11.24 -42.11 13.64
CA PRO A 244 11.47 -43.03 12.52
C PRO A 244 10.20 -43.75 12.03
N ASP A 245 9.78 -43.42 10.81
CA ASP A 245 9.02 -44.26 9.89
C ASP A 245 7.61 -44.70 10.35
N VAL A 246 6.68 -43.74 10.40
CA VAL A 246 5.25 -44.00 10.17
C VAL A 246 4.86 -43.52 8.77
N ASN A 247 4.93 -44.43 7.80
CA ASN A 247 4.49 -44.22 6.42
C ASN A 247 2.95 -44.11 6.29
N GLU A 248 2.37 -42.98 6.67
CA GLU A 248 1.14 -42.42 6.05
C GLU A 248 1.01 -40.93 6.42
N ALA A 249 0.45 -40.11 5.53
CA ALA A 249 0.50 -38.66 5.66
C ALA A 249 -0.57 -38.13 6.64
N VAL A 250 -0.15 -37.70 7.83
CA VAL A 250 -1.01 -37.00 8.81
C VAL A 250 -1.21 -35.56 8.32
N ASN A 251 -2.34 -35.31 7.67
CA ASN A 251 -2.66 -34.02 7.07
C ASN A 251 -3.70 -33.26 7.91
N GLY A 252 -3.42 -32.01 8.28
CA GLY A 252 -4.33 -30.83 8.27
C GLY A 252 -5.71 -30.82 8.93
N TYR A 253 -6.28 -31.95 9.34
CA TYR A 253 -7.70 -32.06 9.71
C TYR A 253 -8.08 -33.37 10.42
N GLU A 254 -7.13 -34.31 10.63
CA GLU A 254 -7.17 -35.19 11.82
C GLU A 254 -7.03 -34.38 13.13
N VAL A 255 -6.84 -33.07 12.98
CA VAL A 255 -6.48 -32.02 13.91
C VAL A 255 -7.74 -31.25 14.38
N ASN A 256 -8.79 -31.96 14.78
CA ASN A 256 -9.73 -31.37 15.75
C ASN A 256 -9.24 -31.83 17.13
N HIS A 257 -8.70 -30.93 17.93
CA HIS A 257 -8.08 -31.31 19.21
C HIS A 257 -9.08 -31.57 20.34
N SER A 258 -8.65 -32.33 21.35
CA SER A 258 -9.33 -32.39 22.65
C SER A 258 -8.74 -31.34 23.58
N PHE A 259 -9.55 -30.39 24.02
CA PHE A 259 -9.16 -29.46 25.08
C PHE A 259 -9.56 -30.05 26.44
N THR A 260 -8.63 -30.00 27.40
CA THR A 260 -8.80 -30.50 28.78
C THR A 260 -8.33 -29.48 29.82
N GLY A 261 -8.09 -28.24 29.41
CA GLY A 261 -7.57 -27.15 30.23
C GLY A 261 -8.66 -26.23 30.76
N LEU A 262 -8.27 -24.97 31.00
CA LEU A 262 -9.18 -23.88 31.36
C LEU A 262 -8.95 -22.69 30.43
N ILE A 263 -10.03 -22.08 29.95
CA ILE A 263 -10.03 -20.77 29.31
C ILE A 263 -10.90 -19.84 30.16
N ASP A 264 -10.31 -18.76 30.67
CA ASP A 264 -11.01 -17.63 31.26
C ASP A 264 -10.94 -16.45 30.27
N GLY A 265 -12.08 -15.91 29.85
CA GLY A 265 -12.11 -14.80 28.90
C GLY A 265 -11.91 -13.42 29.54
N GLY A 266 -11.92 -13.27 30.86
CA GLY A 266 -11.84 -11.95 31.50
C GLY A 266 -12.96 -10.95 31.17
N GLY A 267 -13.98 -11.35 30.41
CA GLY A 267 -14.98 -10.45 29.81
C GLY A 267 -14.73 -10.12 28.33
N HIS A 268 -13.58 -10.52 27.78
CA HIS A 268 -13.16 -10.28 26.39
C HIS A 268 -13.88 -11.16 25.36
N THR A 269 -13.66 -10.82 24.08
CA THR A 269 -14.26 -11.43 22.90
C THR A 269 -13.22 -12.18 22.05
N LEU A 270 -13.54 -13.41 21.64
CA LEU A 270 -12.84 -14.11 20.55
C LEU A 270 -13.76 -14.13 19.31
N THR A 271 -13.32 -13.51 18.21
CA THR A 271 -14.07 -13.39 16.95
C THR A 271 -13.45 -14.22 15.83
N TRP A 272 -14.24 -15.05 15.14
CA TRP A 272 -13.77 -15.85 13.99
C TRP A 272 -14.91 -16.24 13.02
N GLN A 273 -14.62 -17.12 12.06
CA GLN A 273 -15.59 -17.67 11.10
C GLN A 273 -15.22 -19.11 10.69
N GLY A 274 -16.06 -19.76 9.88
CA GLY A 274 -15.72 -21.00 9.20
C GLY A 274 -15.90 -22.28 10.01
N SER A 275 -14.98 -22.51 10.96
CA SER A 275 -14.73 -23.80 11.67
C SER A 275 -15.02 -23.73 13.18
N ARG A 276 -15.09 -24.89 13.85
CA ARG A 276 -15.23 -24.97 15.32
C ARG A 276 -13.87 -24.89 16.03
N LEU A 277 -13.84 -24.48 17.29
CA LEU A 277 -12.60 -24.39 18.07
C LEU A 277 -11.98 -25.79 18.37
N PHE A 278 -12.77 -26.74 18.88
CA PHE A 278 -12.25 -28.05 19.34
C PHE A 278 -13.08 -29.24 18.82
N HIS A 279 -12.55 -30.48 18.82
CA HIS A 279 -13.44 -31.65 18.67
C HIS A 279 -14.21 -31.92 19.95
N TRP A 280 -13.46 -31.92 21.05
CA TRP A 280 -13.85 -32.46 22.34
C TRP A 280 -13.42 -31.49 23.44
N LEU A 281 -14.35 -31.18 24.35
CA LEU A 281 -14.00 -30.71 25.69
C LEU A 281 -14.07 -31.90 26.64
N ALA A 282 -12.99 -32.26 27.31
CA ALA A 282 -12.94 -33.44 28.18
C ALA A 282 -12.38 -33.07 29.57
N GLY A 283 -13.28 -32.86 30.52
CA GLY A 283 -12.96 -32.32 31.85
C GLY A 283 -12.46 -30.87 31.83
N ALA A 284 -12.80 -30.10 30.79
CA ALA A 284 -12.33 -28.72 30.58
C ALA A 284 -13.29 -27.67 31.13
N THR A 285 -12.79 -26.46 31.36
CA THR A 285 -13.59 -25.27 31.69
C THR A 285 -13.43 -24.20 30.62
N ILE A 286 -14.53 -23.58 30.18
CA ILE A 286 -14.50 -22.31 29.45
C ILE A 286 -15.44 -21.35 30.19
N ARG A 287 -14.91 -20.21 30.66
CA ARG A 287 -15.67 -19.24 31.46
C ARG A 287 -15.41 -17.79 31.07
N ASN A 288 -16.36 -16.91 31.38
CA ASN A 288 -16.20 -15.44 31.32
C ASN A 288 -15.80 -14.89 29.94
N ILE A 289 -16.34 -15.40 28.83
CA ILE A 289 -15.90 -15.06 27.46
C ILE A 289 -17.07 -14.81 26.50
N THR A 290 -16.91 -13.90 25.55
CA THR A 290 -17.78 -13.78 24.37
C THR A 290 -17.13 -14.50 23.17
N LEU A 291 -17.88 -15.38 22.52
CA LEU A 291 -17.43 -16.16 21.37
C LEU A 291 -18.25 -15.75 20.14
N ASP A 292 -17.63 -15.00 19.23
CA ASP A 292 -18.29 -14.47 18.04
C ASP A 292 -17.93 -15.24 16.77
N ALA A 293 -18.89 -16.02 16.29
CA ALA A 293 -18.90 -16.72 15.01
C ALA A 293 -20.04 -16.21 14.09
N SER A 294 -20.43 -14.93 14.23
CA SER A 294 -21.51 -14.29 13.43
C SER A 294 -21.16 -14.18 11.94
N ASN A 295 -19.88 -14.18 11.57
CA ASN A 295 -19.41 -14.06 10.18
C ASN A 295 -19.62 -15.34 9.32
N GLY A 296 -20.21 -16.40 9.88
CA GLY A 296 -20.75 -17.52 9.10
C GLY A 296 -20.06 -18.86 9.36
N PHE A 297 -20.86 -19.87 9.71
CA PHE A 297 -20.40 -21.12 10.29
C PHE A 297 -20.88 -22.35 9.51
N TYR A 298 -19.97 -23.27 9.17
CA TYR A 298 -20.28 -24.42 8.29
C TYR A 298 -20.40 -25.77 9.02
N TRP A 299 -19.86 -25.90 10.24
CA TRP A 299 -19.62 -27.21 10.87
C TRP A 299 -20.65 -27.65 11.93
N GLY A 300 -21.72 -26.86 12.15
CA GLY A 300 -22.90 -27.23 12.95
C GLY A 300 -22.77 -27.21 14.49
N SER A 301 -21.66 -26.73 15.05
CA SER A 301 -21.46 -26.52 16.51
C SER A 301 -20.27 -25.60 16.77
N VAL A 302 -20.46 -24.46 17.43
CA VAL A 302 -19.44 -23.38 17.54
C VAL A 302 -18.20 -23.80 18.33
N ILE A 303 -18.39 -24.25 19.57
CA ILE A 303 -17.28 -24.48 20.51
C ILE A 303 -16.62 -25.83 20.22
N ALA A 304 -17.39 -26.91 20.32
CA ALA A 304 -16.88 -28.26 20.09
C ALA A 304 -17.92 -29.19 19.46
N PHE A 305 -17.47 -30.23 18.76
CA PHE A 305 -18.40 -31.29 18.32
C PHE A 305 -19.01 -31.99 19.54
N SER A 306 -18.24 -32.20 20.61
CA SER A 306 -18.75 -32.82 21.83
C SER A 306 -18.07 -32.32 23.11
N MET A 307 -18.75 -32.50 24.23
CA MET A 307 -18.33 -32.07 25.57
C MET A 307 -18.59 -33.22 26.55
N GLU A 308 -17.59 -33.63 27.31
CA GLU A 308 -17.65 -34.77 28.22
C GLU A 308 -16.77 -34.60 29.47
N GLY A 309 -16.66 -35.66 30.28
CA GLY A 309 -15.69 -35.74 31.38
C GLY A 309 -16.02 -34.87 32.61
N GLY A 310 -17.22 -34.29 32.68
CA GLY A 310 -17.57 -33.32 33.73
C GLY A 310 -17.11 -31.89 33.41
N SER A 311 -16.88 -31.57 32.13
CA SER A 311 -16.58 -30.20 31.67
C SER A 311 -17.65 -29.18 32.10
N LEU A 312 -17.26 -27.91 32.15
CA LEU A 312 -18.08 -26.76 32.55
C LEU A 312 -17.99 -25.62 31.52
N ILE A 313 -19.14 -25.07 31.11
CA ILE A 313 -19.23 -23.74 30.49
C ILE A 313 -20.00 -22.81 31.43
N GLU A 314 -19.47 -21.62 31.70
CA GLU A 314 -20.06 -20.67 32.66
C GLU A 314 -19.83 -19.21 32.27
N ASN A 315 -20.86 -18.37 32.29
CA ASN A 315 -20.76 -16.94 31.94
C ASN A 315 -20.23 -16.73 30.51
N VAL A 316 -20.81 -17.43 29.53
CA VAL A 316 -20.37 -17.40 28.12
C VAL A 316 -21.46 -16.89 27.20
N THR A 317 -21.15 -15.89 26.40
CA THR A 317 -22.00 -15.42 25.29
C THR A 317 -21.50 -16.03 23.99
N VAL A 318 -22.41 -16.50 23.13
CA VAL A 318 -22.06 -17.07 21.81
C VAL A 318 -22.91 -16.39 20.74
N ASN A 319 -22.27 -15.67 19.82
CA ASN A 319 -22.91 -15.14 18.62
C ASN A 319 -22.61 -16.09 17.45
N VAL A 320 -23.59 -16.48 16.64
CA VAL A 320 -23.37 -17.41 15.54
C VAL A 320 -24.38 -17.27 14.40
N ALA A 321 -23.89 -17.25 13.15
CA ALA A 321 -24.70 -17.43 11.96
C ALA A 321 -24.39 -18.77 11.29
N PHE A 322 -25.40 -19.64 11.12
CA PHE A 322 -25.20 -20.94 10.47
C PHE A 322 -25.47 -20.89 8.97
N ASN A 323 -24.52 -21.40 8.17
CA ASN A 323 -24.63 -21.53 6.72
C ASN A 323 -25.10 -22.94 6.27
N THR A 324 -25.18 -23.92 7.19
CA THR A 324 -25.52 -25.32 6.86
C THR A 324 -26.50 -25.95 7.85
N ALA A 325 -27.44 -26.76 7.34
CA ALA A 325 -28.41 -27.52 8.15
C ALA A 325 -27.83 -28.82 8.76
N VAL A 326 -26.51 -29.03 8.72
CA VAL A 326 -25.93 -30.35 9.01
C VAL A 326 -24.56 -30.23 9.68
N CYS A 327 -24.43 -30.74 10.90
CA CYS A 327 -23.15 -30.91 11.55
C CYS A 327 -22.29 -31.92 10.77
N MET A 328 -21.03 -31.53 10.50
CA MET A 328 -20.08 -32.28 9.69
C MET A 328 -18.76 -32.44 10.44
N ARG A 329 -18.05 -33.53 10.17
CA ARG A 329 -16.63 -33.68 10.51
C ARG A 329 -15.85 -34.22 9.32
N ALA A 330 -14.60 -33.79 9.20
CA ALA A 330 -13.64 -34.56 8.42
C ALA A 330 -13.46 -35.94 9.08
N ALA A 331 -13.26 -36.96 8.25
CA ALA A 331 -12.82 -38.30 8.66
C ALA A 331 -11.55 -38.73 7.90
N THR A 332 -11.38 -38.22 6.68
CA THR A 332 -10.09 -38.01 5.97
C THR A 332 -10.25 -36.72 5.13
N PRO A 333 -9.22 -36.12 4.51
CA PRO A 333 -9.57 -34.24 3.67
C PRO A 333 -10.63 -34.31 2.59
N SER A 334 -10.76 -35.53 2.09
CA SER A 334 -11.58 -35.94 0.96
C SER A 334 -12.82 -36.71 1.39
N LEU A 335 -12.97 -36.99 2.69
CA LEU A 335 -14.13 -37.68 3.27
C LEU A 335 -14.68 -36.88 4.45
N TRP A 336 -15.67 -36.05 4.15
CA TRP A 336 -16.52 -35.41 5.15
C TRP A 336 -17.71 -36.33 5.48
N ILE A 337 -17.92 -36.58 6.76
CA ILE A 337 -18.99 -37.43 7.28
C ILE A 337 -19.95 -36.55 8.07
N LYS A 338 -21.26 -36.69 7.78
CA LYS A 338 -22.32 -36.07 8.58
C LYS A 338 -22.27 -36.62 10.01
N CYS A 339 -22.18 -35.73 11.00
CA CYS A 339 -22.17 -36.12 12.40
C CYS A 339 -23.55 -36.62 12.81
N GLY A 340 -23.69 -37.96 12.88
CA GLY A 340 -24.82 -38.61 13.51
C GLY A 340 -24.60 -38.73 15.02
N GLY A 341 -25.59 -38.39 15.83
CA GLY A 341 -25.63 -38.77 17.25
C GLY A 341 -25.87 -40.28 17.42
N ASN A 342 -26.08 -40.76 18.65
CA ASN A 342 -26.20 -42.21 18.92
C ASN A 342 -27.38 -42.93 18.22
N GLU A 343 -28.37 -42.20 17.65
CA GLU A 343 -29.40 -42.78 16.76
C GLU A 343 -29.03 -42.78 15.27
N GLY A 344 -27.89 -42.21 14.88
CA GLY A 344 -27.51 -41.97 13.47
C GLY A 344 -28.23 -40.79 12.80
N LYS A 345 -28.96 -39.98 13.58
CA LYS A 345 -29.60 -38.72 13.15
C LYS A 345 -28.61 -37.56 13.26
N THR A 346 -28.73 -36.58 12.36
CA THR A 346 -27.84 -35.42 12.26
C THR A 346 -28.54 -34.15 12.69
N GLY A 347 -27.89 -33.32 13.50
CA GLY A 347 -28.41 -32.00 13.90
C GLY A 347 -27.29 -31.03 14.29
N ASN A 348 -27.65 -29.77 14.47
CA ASN A 348 -26.76 -28.69 14.91
C ASN A 348 -27.05 -28.31 16.38
N GLY A 349 -26.07 -27.73 17.06
CA GLY A 349 -26.31 -27.02 18.32
C GLY A 349 -25.58 -25.69 18.35
N GLY A 350 -26.17 -24.68 19.00
CA GLY A 350 -25.55 -23.34 19.08
C GLY A 350 -24.13 -23.37 19.65
N MET A 351 -23.89 -24.20 20.68
CA MET A 351 -22.56 -24.36 21.29
C MET A 351 -21.92 -25.71 20.92
N PHE A 352 -22.69 -26.80 20.98
CA PHE A 352 -22.16 -28.18 20.90
C PHE A 352 -22.95 -29.12 19.98
N GLY A 353 -22.28 -30.13 19.42
CA GLY A 353 -22.97 -31.26 18.79
C GLY A 353 -23.60 -32.19 19.83
N VAL A 354 -22.79 -32.74 20.74
CA VAL A 354 -23.25 -33.72 21.76
C VAL A 354 -22.61 -33.49 23.13
N ILE A 355 -23.43 -33.32 24.18
CA ILE A 355 -22.94 -33.13 25.56
C ILE A 355 -23.15 -34.38 26.44
N TYR A 356 -22.19 -34.72 27.29
CA TYR A 356 -22.17 -35.92 28.14
C TYR A 356 -21.77 -35.62 29.59
N ALA A 357 -22.67 -35.84 30.55
CA ALA A 357 -22.41 -35.70 31.99
C ALA A 357 -21.69 -34.38 32.39
N SER A 358 -22.08 -33.27 31.77
CA SER A 358 -21.40 -31.96 31.84
C SER A 358 -22.39 -30.82 32.12
N THR A 359 -21.86 -29.65 32.47
CA THR A 359 -22.65 -28.47 32.90
C THR A 359 -22.46 -27.29 31.96
N VAL A 360 -23.56 -26.64 31.55
CA VAL A 360 -23.57 -25.33 30.89
C VAL A 360 -24.43 -24.40 31.75
N ARG A 361 -23.96 -23.21 32.11
CA ARG A 361 -24.75 -22.27 32.93
C ARG A 361 -24.44 -20.81 32.71
N ASN A 362 -25.39 -19.92 33.01
CA ASN A 362 -25.25 -18.47 32.82
C ASN A 362 -24.80 -18.13 31.38
N CYS A 363 -25.38 -18.79 30.37
CA CYS A 363 -24.92 -18.69 28.98
C CYS A 363 -25.99 -18.08 28.07
N THR A 364 -25.57 -17.19 27.17
CA THR A 364 -26.42 -16.57 26.15
C THR A 364 -25.99 -17.08 24.78
N VAL A 365 -26.92 -17.49 23.92
CA VAL A 365 -26.62 -17.87 22.54
C VAL A 365 -27.51 -17.10 21.56
N ASN A 366 -26.89 -16.30 20.71
CA ASN A 366 -27.54 -15.50 19.67
C ASN A 366 -27.35 -16.22 18.33
N MET A 367 -28.40 -16.86 17.83
CA MET A 367 -28.37 -17.75 16.66
C MET A 367 -29.11 -17.16 15.47
N ASP A 368 -28.37 -16.74 14.43
CA ASP A 368 -28.93 -16.60 13.09
C ASP A 368 -28.88 -17.92 12.32
N LEU A 369 -29.99 -18.22 11.63
CA LEU A 369 -30.18 -19.37 10.76
C LEU A 369 -30.57 -18.94 9.33
N SER A 370 -30.56 -17.64 9.01
CA SER A 370 -30.94 -17.09 7.70
C SER A 370 -30.05 -17.61 6.56
N GLY A 371 -28.77 -17.90 6.85
CA GLY A 371 -27.81 -18.50 5.93
C GLY A 371 -28.13 -19.96 5.54
N ILE A 372 -29.01 -20.66 6.27
CA ILE A 372 -29.34 -22.07 6.00
C ILE A 372 -30.27 -22.19 4.77
N THR A 373 -29.65 -22.27 3.60
CA THR A 373 -30.33 -22.46 2.31
C THR A 373 -30.66 -23.93 2.02
N ASP A 374 -29.76 -24.86 2.33
CA ASP A 374 -29.93 -26.31 2.13
C ASP A 374 -30.61 -26.99 3.33
N ARG A 375 -31.96 -27.09 3.33
CA ARG A 375 -32.68 -28.01 4.25
C ARG A 375 -32.46 -29.47 3.83
N ALA A 376 -32.60 -30.41 4.78
CA ALA A 376 -32.11 -31.79 4.66
C ALA A 376 -32.53 -32.52 3.35
N PRO A 377 -31.60 -33.19 2.61
CA PRO A 377 -31.88 -33.80 1.30
C PRO A 377 -32.94 -34.91 1.24
N ASP A 378 -33.43 -35.38 2.39
CA ASP A 378 -34.48 -36.38 2.54
C ASP A 378 -35.85 -35.78 2.92
N GLY A 379 -35.93 -34.45 3.07
CA GLY A 379 -37.14 -33.72 3.44
C GLY A 379 -37.54 -33.88 4.92
N GLN A 380 -36.65 -34.36 5.80
CA GLN A 380 -36.88 -34.31 7.24
C GLN A 380 -36.74 -32.88 7.78
N PRO A 381 -37.39 -32.53 8.91
CA PRO A 381 -37.09 -31.29 9.62
C PRO A 381 -35.63 -31.28 10.07
N VAL A 382 -35.00 -30.10 10.03
CA VAL A 382 -33.64 -29.92 10.55
C VAL A 382 -33.71 -29.97 12.07
N SER A 383 -32.83 -30.75 12.68
CA SER A 383 -32.72 -30.88 14.14
C SER A 383 -31.72 -29.85 14.65
N ILE A 384 -32.16 -28.85 15.42
CA ILE A 384 -31.31 -27.77 15.95
C ILE A 384 -31.69 -27.48 17.40
N GLY A 385 -30.74 -27.68 18.33
CA GLY A 385 -30.87 -27.28 19.72
C GLY A 385 -30.14 -25.97 20.02
N GLY A 386 -30.67 -25.18 20.95
CA GLY A 386 -30.10 -23.87 21.29
C GLY A 386 -28.69 -23.94 21.89
N ILE A 387 -28.45 -24.91 22.77
CA ILE A 387 -27.15 -25.19 23.37
C ILE A 387 -26.48 -26.35 22.65
N ALA A 388 -27.18 -27.49 22.52
CA ALA A 388 -26.64 -28.71 21.93
C ALA A 388 -27.67 -29.45 21.08
N TYR A 389 -27.23 -30.16 20.03
CA TYR A 389 -28.13 -31.07 19.32
C TYR A 389 -28.60 -32.23 20.24
N GLN A 390 -27.66 -32.93 20.89
CA GLN A 390 -27.93 -34.10 21.72
C GLN A 390 -27.31 -34.01 23.12
N ALA A 391 -27.96 -34.60 24.13
CA ALA A 391 -27.44 -34.67 25.49
C ALA A 391 -27.59 -36.06 26.14
N GLU A 392 -26.57 -36.48 26.90
CA GLU A 392 -26.44 -37.80 27.49
C GLU A 392 -25.82 -37.82 28.90
N ASN A 393 -26.00 -38.94 29.60
CA ASN A 393 -25.46 -39.21 30.94
C ASN A 393 -25.79 -38.16 32.02
N GLY A 394 -26.91 -37.43 31.89
CA GLY A 394 -27.43 -36.53 32.93
C GLY A 394 -26.71 -35.18 33.03
N CYS A 395 -26.59 -34.46 31.91
CA CYS A 395 -26.10 -33.09 31.88
C CYS A 395 -26.97 -32.10 32.69
N VAL A 396 -26.41 -30.91 32.96
CA VAL A 396 -27.10 -29.77 33.56
C VAL A 396 -27.00 -28.56 32.63
N ILE A 397 -28.12 -27.87 32.41
CA ILE A 397 -28.23 -26.58 31.73
C ILE A 397 -29.03 -25.64 32.64
N GLU A 398 -28.41 -24.57 33.12
CA GLU A 398 -28.98 -23.71 34.17
C GLU A 398 -28.82 -22.22 33.85
N ASN A 399 -29.89 -21.43 33.91
CA ASN A 399 -29.84 -19.99 33.64
C ASN A 399 -29.25 -19.67 32.24
N CYS A 400 -29.84 -20.24 31.18
CA CYS A 400 -29.37 -20.08 29.80
C CYS A 400 -30.47 -19.52 28.87
N THR A 401 -30.13 -18.52 28.07
CA THR A 401 -31.06 -17.86 27.15
C THR A 401 -30.58 -18.01 25.70
N VAL A 402 -31.47 -18.43 24.81
CA VAL A 402 -31.17 -18.62 23.39
C VAL A 402 -32.05 -17.71 22.55
N TYR A 403 -31.46 -16.69 21.93
CA TYR A 403 -32.13 -15.80 21.01
C TYR A 403 -32.03 -16.38 19.60
N CYS A 404 -33.17 -16.69 18.96
CA CYS A 404 -33.21 -17.17 17.59
C CYS A 404 -34.55 -16.85 16.94
N ALA A 405 -34.56 -16.33 15.72
CA ALA A 405 -35.80 -15.96 15.03
C ALA A 405 -36.53 -17.14 14.35
N ASP A 406 -35.83 -18.17 13.85
CA ASP A 406 -36.48 -19.31 13.18
C ASP A 406 -37.18 -20.23 14.20
N GLU A 407 -38.41 -20.65 13.89
CA GLU A 407 -39.21 -21.55 14.71
C GLU A 407 -38.59 -22.95 14.86
N VAL A 408 -37.56 -23.33 14.10
CA VAL A 408 -36.91 -24.65 14.19
C VAL A 408 -36.21 -24.89 15.54
N VAL A 409 -35.67 -23.85 16.19
CA VAL A 409 -35.02 -23.98 17.51
C VAL A 409 -36.08 -23.96 18.60
N GLN A 410 -36.56 -25.14 18.99
CA GLN A 410 -37.65 -25.27 19.98
C GLN A 410 -37.16 -25.52 21.42
N ASN A 411 -35.92 -26.00 21.61
CA ASN A 411 -35.41 -26.47 22.90
C ASN A 411 -33.93 -26.11 23.10
N MET A 412 -33.48 -26.07 24.36
CA MET A 412 -32.04 -26.00 24.71
C MET A 412 -31.25 -27.20 24.18
N VAL A 413 -31.86 -28.38 24.23
CA VAL A 413 -31.37 -29.62 23.60
C VAL A 413 -32.51 -30.22 22.79
N ASP A 414 -32.29 -30.52 21.51
CA ASP A 414 -33.34 -31.07 20.64
C ASP A 414 -33.54 -32.58 20.85
N TYR A 415 -32.50 -33.30 21.26
CA TYR A 415 -32.55 -34.74 21.52
C TYR A 415 -31.83 -35.14 22.82
N ASP A 416 -32.53 -35.07 23.97
CA ASP A 416 -32.07 -35.63 25.24
C ASP A 416 -32.36 -37.14 25.35
N VAL A 417 -31.31 -37.91 25.61
CA VAL A 417 -31.36 -39.39 25.70
C VAL A 417 -31.57 -39.87 27.14
N SER A 418 -31.28 -39.02 28.14
CA SER A 418 -30.92 -39.50 29.48
C SER A 418 -31.58 -38.80 30.66
N GLY A 419 -32.26 -37.67 30.44
CA GLY A 419 -32.84 -36.85 31.52
C GLY A 419 -31.89 -35.72 31.92
N THR A 420 -31.60 -34.85 30.96
CA THR A 420 -30.85 -33.60 31.17
C THR A 420 -31.66 -32.67 32.07
N ILE A 421 -31.00 -32.10 33.08
CA ILE A 421 -31.62 -31.12 33.98
C ILE A 421 -31.55 -29.76 33.30
N VAL A 422 -32.72 -29.20 32.94
CA VAL A 422 -32.84 -27.84 32.39
C VAL A 422 -33.60 -26.98 33.39
N THR A 423 -32.99 -25.92 33.90
CA THR A 423 -33.55 -25.03 34.94
C THR A 423 -33.37 -23.56 34.58
N ASP A 424 -34.45 -22.79 34.68
CA ASP A 424 -34.47 -21.33 34.43
C ASP A 424 -33.84 -20.92 33.08
N CYS A 425 -34.11 -21.71 32.03
CA CYS A 425 -33.65 -21.49 30.66
C CYS A 425 -34.82 -21.18 29.71
N GLU A 426 -34.66 -20.26 28.76
CA GLU A 426 -35.69 -19.93 27.76
C GLU A 426 -35.14 -19.70 26.34
N VAL A 427 -35.93 -20.09 25.33
CA VAL A 427 -35.65 -19.75 23.92
C VAL A 427 -36.49 -18.54 23.54
N VAL A 428 -35.83 -17.41 23.30
CA VAL A 428 -36.45 -16.13 22.96
C VAL A 428 -36.54 -15.99 21.44
N ARG A 429 -37.69 -15.50 20.97
CA ARG A 429 -37.87 -15.00 19.61
C ARG A 429 -37.67 -13.48 19.68
N PRO A 430 -36.55 -12.91 19.18
CA PRO A 430 -36.41 -11.47 19.14
C PRO A 430 -37.50 -10.85 18.26
N GLU A 431 -38.13 -9.79 18.75
CA GLU A 431 -39.08 -8.98 17.99
C GLU A 431 -38.31 -7.82 17.36
N THR A 432 -38.32 -7.68 16.03
CA THR A 432 -37.73 -6.53 15.34
C THR A 432 -38.77 -5.45 15.10
N ALA A 433 -38.34 -4.19 15.12
CA ALA A 433 -39.18 -3.06 14.75
C ALA A 433 -38.40 -2.02 13.94
N GLN A 434 -39.14 -1.32 13.07
CA GLN A 434 -38.55 -0.30 12.21
C GLN A 434 -38.45 1.04 12.92
N TYR A 435 -37.29 1.70 12.80
CA TYR A 435 -37.07 3.05 13.27
C TYR A 435 -36.61 3.95 12.12
N LYS A 436 -36.56 5.27 12.36
CA LYS A 436 -36.11 6.24 11.35
C LYS A 436 -34.91 7.03 11.80
N VAL A 437 -34.17 7.51 10.80
CA VAL A 437 -33.10 8.50 10.95
C VAL A 437 -33.43 9.65 10.00
N GLU A 438 -33.80 10.81 10.53
CA GLU A 438 -34.17 12.00 9.75
C GLU A 438 -33.05 13.05 9.76
N TYR A 439 -32.71 13.55 8.57
CA TYR A 439 -31.68 14.59 8.40
C TYR A 439 -32.34 15.93 8.08
N TYR A 440 -31.96 16.99 8.77
CA TYR A 440 -32.53 18.33 8.63
C TYR A 440 -31.48 19.34 8.20
N LEU A 441 -31.62 19.90 6.99
CA LEU A 441 -30.72 20.88 6.38
C LEU A 441 -31.38 22.27 6.42
N ASP A 442 -30.76 23.26 7.05
CA ASP A 442 -31.36 24.58 7.34
C ASP A 442 -32.73 24.48 8.07
N GLY A 443 -32.92 23.42 8.86
CA GLY A 443 -34.17 23.11 9.55
C GLY A 443 -35.28 22.50 8.68
N ALA A 444 -35.03 22.22 7.40
CA ALA A 444 -35.94 21.48 6.52
C ALA A 444 -35.49 20.01 6.40
N ILE A 445 -36.43 19.06 6.49
CA ILE A 445 -36.12 17.63 6.33
C ILE A 445 -35.66 17.31 4.90
N ASP A 446 -34.61 16.48 4.78
CA ASP A 446 -34.14 15.92 3.52
C ASP A 446 -34.59 14.46 3.38
N ASP A 447 -35.78 14.29 2.77
CA ASP A 447 -36.35 12.98 2.44
C ASP A 447 -35.44 12.08 1.58
N SER A 448 -34.39 12.62 0.93
CA SER A 448 -33.42 11.83 0.17
C SER A 448 -32.29 11.23 1.01
N ARG A 449 -32.12 11.72 2.25
CA ARG A 449 -31.16 11.20 3.25
C ARG A 449 -31.85 10.45 4.37
N THR A 450 -33.13 10.75 4.65
CA THR A 450 -33.92 10.07 5.67
C THR A 450 -33.98 8.56 5.44
N GLN A 451 -33.55 7.79 6.44
CA GLN A 451 -33.51 6.33 6.39
C GLN A 451 -34.67 5.72 7.20
N THR A 452 -35.10 4.52 6.81
CA THR A 452 -35.88 3.61 7.65
C THR A 452 -35.06 2.35 7.82
N LEU A 453 -34.74 2.02 9.07
CA LEU A 453 -33.86 0.93 9.48
C LEU A 453 -34.64 -0.01 10.39
N GLU A 454 -34.10 -1.19 10.67
CA GLU A 454 -34.75 -2.22 11.48
C GLU A 454 -33.74 -2.79 12.49
N ALA A 455 -34.20 -2.99 13.73
CA ALA A 455 -33.38 -3.32 14.90
C ALA A 455 -34.26 -4.05 15.95
N GLU A 456 -33.67 -4.61 17.00
CA GLU A 456 -34.45 -5.37 18.01
C GLU A 456 -35.25 -4.44 18.96
N VAL A 457 -36.45 -4.86 19.34
CA VAL A 457 -37.30 -4.13 20.28
C VAL A 457 -36.64 -4.10 21.67
N GLY A 458 -36.35 -2.89 22.16
CA GLY A 458 -35.59 -2.67 23.39
C GLY A 458 -34.10 -2.36 23.17
N GLU A 459 -33.57 -2.57 21.96
CA GLU A 459 -32.22 -2.14 21.57
C GLU A 459 -32.11 -0.61 21.63
N THR A 460 -30.96 -0.07 22.03
CA THR A 460 -30.71 1.39 22.00
C THR A 460 -29.76 1.73 20.86
N VAL A 461 -30.36 2.04 19.71
CA VAL A 461 -29.64 2.45 18.50
C VAL A 461 -29.13 3.89 18.60
N THR A 462 -27.96 4.14 18.02
CA THR A 462 -27.29 5.45 17.99
C THR A 462 -26.87 5.79 16.56
N VAL A 463 -26.90 7.07 16.20
CA VAL A 463 -26.46 7.59 14.90
C VAL A 463 -25.40 8.68 15.08
N THR A 464 -24.23 8.45 14.49
CA THR A 464 -23.16 9.44 14.39
C THR A 464 -23.48 10.46 13.28
N PRO A 465 -23.22 11.76 13.48
CA PRO A 465 -23.39 12.77 12.43
C PRO A 465 -22.61 12.46 11.15
N ALA A 466 -23.34 12.16 10.07
CA ALA A 466 -22.76 12.00 8.74
C ALA A 466 -22.35 13.37 8.17
N ALA A 467 -21.24 13.42 7.42
CA ALA A 467 -20.72 14.67 6.87
C ALA A 467 -21.46 15.06 5.56
N ILE A 468 -21.98 16.29 5.46
CA ILE A 468 -22.87 16.71 4.35
C ILE A 468 -22.32 17.93 3.61
N ALA A 469 -21.93 17.77 2.35
CA ALA A 469 -21.30 18.82 1.56
C ALA A 469 -22.05 20.18 1.59
N GLY A 470 -21.40 21.20 2.15
CA GLY A 470 -21.95 22.56 2.30
C GLY A 470 -22.84 22.77 3.53
N TYR A 471 -22.82 21.84 4.48
CA TYR A 471 -23.62 21.81 5.69
C TYR A 471 -22.79 21.30 6.88
N ALA A 472 -22.69 22.09 7.95
CA ALA A 472 -22.05 21.67 9.20
C ALA A 472 -23.09 21.09 10.16
N PHE A 473 -22.72 20.10 10.96
CA PHE A 473 -23.59 19.56 12.00
C PHE A 473 -23.77 20.60 13.11
N ASP A 474 -25.00 20.81 13.53
CA ASP A 474 -25.39 21.81 14.52
C ASP A 474 -25.45 21.15 15.90
N GLU A 475 -24.28 20.92 16.51
CA GLU A 475 -24.15 20.17 17.79
C GLU A 475 -25.00 20.77 18.91
N ASP A 476 -25.04 22.10 19.01
CA ASP A 476 -25.82 22.87 19.98
C ASP A 476 -27.35 22.82 19.73
N ASN A 477 -27.83 22.13 18.69
CA ASN A 477 -29.26 22.13 18.36
C ASN A 477 -30.08 21.26 19.34
N GLU A 478 -30.89 21.91 20.17
CA GLU A 478 -31.81 21.28 21.15
C GLU A 478 -32.79 20.24 20.56
N ASN A 479 -32.91 20.13 19.24
CA ASN A 479 -33.78 19.17 18.55
C ASN A 479 -33.05 17.90 18.07
N ASN A 480 -31.72 17.81 18.23
CA ASN A 480 -30.96 16.60 17.90
C ASN A 480 -31.42 15.41 18.76
N VAL A 481 -31.60 14.25 18.12
CA VAL A 481 -31.91 12.97 18.78
C VAL A 481 -30.97 11.93 18.20
N LEU A 482 -29.75 11.85 18.76
CA LEU A 482 -28.68 10.99 18.23
C LEU A 482 -28.77 9.54 18.70
N SER A 483 -29.56 9.24 19.74
CA SER A 483 -29.76 7.88 20.24
C SER A 483 -31.18 7.68 20.79
N GLY A 484 -31.67 6.44 20.78
CA GLY A 484 -32.93 6.11 21.44
C GLY A 484 -33.27 4.63 21.36
N THR A 485 -34.19 4.20 22.23
CA THR A 485 -34.61 2.80 22.34
C THR A 485 -35.67 2.47 21.29
N VAL A 486 -35.46 1.37 20.55
CA VAL A 486 -36.37 0.85 19.52
C VAL A 486 -37.65 0.33 20.17
N ALA A 487 -38.79 0.84 19.73
CA ALA A 487 -40.10 0.48 20.28
C ALA A 487 -40.89 -0.40 19.29
N ALA A 488 -41.62 -1.39 19.81
CA ALA A 488 -42.43 -2.34 19.01
C ALA A 488 -43.50 -1.70 18.11
N ASP A 489 -43.89 -0.45 18.35
CA ASP A 489 -44.81 0.31 17.50
C ASP A 489 -44.12 1.07 16.35
N GLY A 490 -42.79 0.97 16.24
CA GLY A 490 -41.96 1.65 15.24
C GLY A 490 -41.91 3.17 15.40
N SER A 491 -42.13 3.68 16.63
CA SER A 491 -42.21 5.13 16.89
C SER A 491 -40.87 5.86 17.02
N LEU A 492 -39.74 5.15 17.06
CA LEU A 492 -38.42 5.77 17.22
C LEU A 492 -38.00 6.55 15.95
N VAL A 493 -37.64 7.81 16.15
CA VAL A 493 -37.11 8.70 15.11
C VAL A 493 -35.88 9.44 15.65
N LEU A 494 -34.70 9.02 15.21
CA LEU A 494 -33.45 9.74 15.40
C LEU A 494 -33.42 10.96 14.47
N LYS A 495 -32.77 12.05 14.89
CA LYS A 495 -32.79 13.35 14.20
C LYS A 495 -31.45 14.04 14.25
N LEU A 496 -30.97 14.52 13.11
CA LEU A 496 -29.71 15.24 12.99
C LEU A 496 -29.93 16.58 12.27
N TYR A 497 -29.59 17.68 12.92
CA TYR A 497 -29.74 19.04 12.40
C TYR A 497 -28.41 19.60 11.89
N TYR A 498 -28.46 20.26 10.74
CA TYR A 498 -27.31 20.86 10.07
C TYR A 498 -27.63 22.28 9.60
N THR A 499 -26.67 23.17 9.74
CA THR A 499 -26.75 24.55 9.22
C THR A 499 -25.90 24.70 7.96
N LYS A 500 -26.39 25.48 6.99
CA LYS A 500 -25.62 25.73 5.76
C LYS A 500 -24.33 26.46 6.07
N SER A 501 -23.23 25.89 5.59
CA SER A 501 -21.90 26.37 5.90
C SER A 501 -21.03 26.56 4.65
N ASN A 502 -20.38 27.72 4.55
CA ASN A 502 -19.50 28.06 3.44
C ASN A 502 -18.07 27.57 3.73
N ILE A 503 -17.81 26.30 3.35
CA ILE A 503 -16.51 25.64 3.51
C ILE A 503 -15.62 25.97 2.31
N THR A 504 -14.37 26.39 2.57
CA THR A 504 -13.37 26.69 1.53
C THR A 504 -11.99 26.16 1.92
N PHE A 505 -11.28 25.57 0.95
CA PHE A 505 -9.91 25.08 1.10
C PHE A 505 -8.94 26.07 0.43
N GLU A 506 -8.10 26.73 1.22
CA GLU A 506 -7.04 27.63 0.73
C GLU A 506 -5.68 26.91 0.80
N THR A 507 -4.90 26.95 -0.29
CA THR A 507 -3.59 26.30 -0.43
C THR A 507 -2.91 26.83 -1.69
N ASP A 508 -1.58 26.92 -1.67
CA ASP A 508 -0.75 27.17 -2.85
C ASP A 508 -0.30 25.86 -3.55
N THR A 509 -0.57 24.69 -2.95
CA THR A 509 -0.16 23.39 -3.48
C THR A 509 -0.91 23.03 -4.77
N PRO A 510 -0.22 22.69 -5.88
CA PRO A 510 -0.86 22.26 -7.13
C PRO A 510 -1.78 21.05 -6.96
N ALA A 511 -2.91 21.03 -7.69
CA ALA A 511 -3.87 19.93 -7.61
C ALA A 511 -3.34 18.58 -8.16
N ALA A 512 -2.20 18.60 -8.85
CA ALA A 512 -1.40 17.41 -9.14
C ALA A 512 0.09 17.77 -9.03
N PHE A 513 0.89 16.90 -8.43
CA PHE A 513 2.34 17.05 -8.30
C PHE A 513 3.06 15.69 -8.31
N GLU A 514 4.39 15.73 -8.43
CA GLU A 514 5.26 14.56 -8.51
C GLU A 514 6.22 14.50 -7.33
N MET A 515 6.61 13.29 -6.93
CA MET A 515 7.58 13.02 -5.86
C MET A 515 8.48 11.84 -6.24
N GLU A 516 9.67 11.76 -5.64
CA GLU A 516 10.49 10.54 -5.61
C GLU A 516 10.19 9.74 -4.32
N ALA A 517 10.30 8.42 -4.38
CA ALA A 517 10.10 7.54 -3.23
C ALA A 517 11.03 7.91 -2.06
N GLY A 518 10.48 7.94 -0.84
CA GLY A 518 11.16 8.46 0.36
C GLY A 518 11.09 9.98 0.54
N GLY A 519 10.61 10.74 -0.46
CA GLY A 519 10.39 12.18 -0.36
C GLY A 519 9.19 12.56 0.53
N THR A 520 9.22 13.77 1.08
CA THR A 520 8.16 14.32 1.96
C THR A 520 7.76 15.74 1.57
N GLN A 521 6.46 16.06 1.60
CA GLN A 521 5.92 17.40 1.30
C GLN A 521 4.68 17.73 2.15
N GLU A 522 4.63 18.92 2.76
CA GLU A 522 3.42 19.44 3.41
C GLU A 522 2.41 19.95 2.35
N LEU A 523 1.11 19.64 2.48
CA LEU A 523 0.07 20.19 1.59
C LEU A 523 -0.30 21.66 1.88
N ALA A 524 0.03 22.18 3.06
CA ALA A 524 -0.25 23.54 3.51
C ALA A 524 -1.72 23.98 3.26
N VAL A 525 -2.68 23.15 3.68
CA VAL A 525 -4.13 23.41 3.45
C VAL A 525 -4.76 24.10 4.66
N THR A 526 -5.14 25.36 4.47
CA THR A 526 -6.01 26.08 5.41
C THR A 526 -7.47 25.80 5.06
N VAL A 527 -8.13 24.98 5.86
CA VAL A 527 -9.60 24.85 5.81
C VAL A 527 -10.23 26.05 6.50
N LYS A 528 -11.25 26.65 5.88
CA LYS A 528 -12.08 27.68 6.50
C LYS A 528 -13.54 27.31 6.45
N GLU A 529 -14.23 27.60 7.54
CA GLU A 529 -15.68 27.52 7.67
C GLU A 529 -16.26 28.93 7.88
N ASN A 530 -17.18 29.34 7.02
CA ASN A 530 -17.82 30.66 7.05
C ASN A 530 -16.84 31.86 7.08
N GLY A 531 -15.59 31.63 6.64
CA GLY A 531 -14.49 32.59 6.62
C GLY A 531 -13.51 32.51 7.81
N SER A 532 -13.82 31.73 8.84
CA SER A 532 -12.93 31.45 9.97
C SER A 532 -12.10 30.19 9.71
N ALA A 533 -10.82 30.17 10.10
CA ALA A 533 -10.00 28.96 9.98
C ALA A 533 -10.44 27.88 10.99
N VAL A 534 -10.45 26.62 10.56
CA VAL A 534 -10.78 25.43 11.35
C VAL A 534 -9.67 24.39 11.25
N THR A 535 -9.52 23.54 12.27
CA THR A 535 -8.43 22.54 12.36
C THR A 535 -8.93 21.24 12.96
N GLU A 536 -9.70 21.32 14.04
CA GLU A 536 -10.51 20.22 14.56
C GLU A 536 -11.54 19.76 13.49
N GLY A 537 -11.79 18.46 13.39
CA GLY A 537 -12.66 17.87 12.36
C GLY A 537 -12.09 17.85 10.93
N VAL A 538 -10.90 18.42 10.67
CA VAL A 538 -10.19 18.28 9.39
C VAL A 538 -9.51 16.92 9.34
N SER A 539 -9.66 16.20 8.23
CA SER A 539 -9.09 14.86 8.02
C SER A 539 -8.35 14.75 6.69
N TYR A 540 -7.33 13.90 6.68
CA TYR A 540 -6.50 13.60 5.52
C TYR A 540 -6.51 12.08 5.27
N ALA A 541 -6.64 11.66 4.02
CA ALA A 541 -6.58 10.25 3.63
C ALA A 541 -5.89 10.08 2.27
N SER A 542 -5.14 9.00 2.10
CA SER A 542 -4.63 8.56 0.79
C SER A 542 -5.56 7.52 0.18
N SER A 543 -5.65 7.47 -1.15
CA SER A 543 -6.31 6.36 -1.85
C SER A 543 -5.46 5.08 -1.90
N ASP A 544 -4.16 5.17 -1.62
CA ASP A 544 -3.21 4.05 -1.62
C ASP A 544 -2.01 4.38 -0.71
N GLU A 545 -1.98 3.79 0.49
CA GLU A 545 -0.91 3.95 1.48
C GLU A 545 0.38 3.15 1.18
N ALA A 546 0.35 2.21 0.22
CA ALA A 546 1.57 1.55 -0.26
C ALA A 546 2.32 2.42 -1.27
N VAL A 547 1.64 3.41 -1.88
CA VAL A 547 2.21 4.41 -2.79
C VAL A 547 2.52 5.72 -2.07
N VAL A 548 1.56 6.28 -1.32
CA VAL A 548 1.68 7.55 -0.61
C VAL A 548 0.94 7.51 0.73
N LYS A 549 1.63 7.90 1.81
CA LYS A 549 1.00 8.14 3.12
C LYS A 549 0.79 9.62 3.38
N VAL A 550 -0.18 9.95 4.24
CA VAL A 550 -0.43 11.33 4.69
C VAL A 550 -0.63 11.38 6.20
N SER A 551 -0.01 12.34 6.88
CA SER A 551 -0.17 12.54 8.32
C SER A 551 -1.52 13.22 8.64
N ALA A 552 -1.96 13.13 9.90
CA ALA A 552 -3.16 13.82 10.38
C ALA A 552 -3.09 15.36 10.27
N ILE A 553 -1.91 15.94 10.03
CA ILE A 553 -1.70 17.37 9.79
C ILE A 553 -1.40 17.73 8.32
N GLY A 554 -1.37 16.75 7.41
CA GLY A 554 -1.21 16.97 5.96
C GLY A 554 0.21 16.83 5.41
N ASP A 555 1.13 16.19 6.13
CA ASP A 555 2.44 15.81 5.61
C ASP A 555 2.32 14.58 4.71
N VAL A 556 2.62 14.72 3.43
CA VAL A 556 2.61 13.64 2.44
C VAL A 556 4.00 13.00 2.39
N THR A 557 4.03 11.67 2.46
CA THR A 557 5.26 10.86 2.33
C THR A 557 5.11 9.89 1.16
N ALA A 558 6.02 9.96 0.19
CA ALA A 558 6.09 9.03 -0.93
C ALA A 558 6.73 7.71 -0.47
N VAL A 559 6.06 6.58 -0.72
CA VAL A 559 6.49 5.24 -0.26
C VAL A 559 7.08 4.42 -1.39
N LYS A 560 6.39 4.37 -2.54
CA LYS A 560 6.77 3.58 -3.72
C LYS A 560 6.22 4.22 -4.99
N GLY A 561 6.88 4.01 -6.12
CA GLY A 561 6.41 4.42 -7.44
C GLY A 561 4.98 3.98 -7.72
N GLY A 562 4.13 4.94 -8.08
CA GLY A 562 2.69 4.75 -8.22
C GLY A 562 1.96 6.07 -8.48
N THR A 563 0.64 6.05 -8.42
CA THR A 563 -0.17 7.28 -8.46
C THR A 563 -1.33 7.15 -7.46
N ALA A 564 -1.42 8.07 -6.51
CA ALA A 564 -2.42 8.07 -5.44
C ALA A 564 -3.11 9.45 -5.36
N THR A 565 -4.35 9.47 -4.86
CA THR A 565 -5.08 10.71 -4.56
C THR A 565 -5.08 10.95 -3.07
N VAL A 566 -4.45 12.03 -2.62
CA VAL A 566 -4.59 12.52 -1.24
C VAL A 566 -5.81 13.42 -1.17
N THR A 567 -6.73 13.10 -0.26
CA THR A 567 -8.00 13.81 -0.06
C THR A 567 -8.01 14.47 1.31
N VAL A 568 -8.24 15.78 1.35
CA VAL A 568 -8.50 16.56 2.57
C VAL A 568 -10.01 16.74 2.70
N THR A 569 -10.59 16.42 3.85
CA THR A 569 -12.05 16.45 4.07
C THR A 569 -12.41 17.22 5.33
N TYR A 570 -13.45 18.05 5.24
CA TYR A 570 -14.07 18.75 6.38
C TYR A 570 -15.57 18.93 6.12
N ALA A 571 -16.41 18.55 7.09
CA ALA A 571 -17.88 18.66 7.03
C ALA A 571 -18.48 18.25 5.66
N GLY A 572 -17.98 17.15 5.08
CA GLY A 572 -18.49 16.54 3.84
C GLY A 572 -18.11 17.27 2.55
N ALA A 573 -17.41 18.40 2.64
CA ALA A 573 -16.69 18.98 1.53
C ALA A 573 -15.26 18.43 1.51
N SER A 574 -14.63 18.38 0.33
CA SER A 574 -13.26 17.88 0.19
C SER A 574 -12.44 18.60 -0.89
N LYS A 575 -11.12 18.46 -0.78
CA LYS A 575 -10.11 18.93 -1.73
C LYS A 575 -9.16 17.78 -2.02
N GLN A 576 -8.93 17.51 -3.30
CA GLN A 576 -8.09 16.39 -3.76
C GLN A 576 -6.79 16.89 -4.41
N PHE A 577 -5.74 16.08 -4.24
CA PHE A 577 -4.41 16.26 -4.81
C PHE A 577 -3.97 14.93 -5.43
N THR A 578 -3.61 14.91 -6.72
CA THR A 578 -3.04 13.72 -7.37
C THR A 578 -1.52 13.72 -7.18
N VAL A 579 -1.00 12.71 -6.51
CA VAL A 579 0.44 12.54 -6.27
C VAL A 579 0.93 11.39 -7.14
N THR A 580 1.87 11.66 -8.04
CA THR A 580 2.60 10.60 -8.76
C THR A 580 3.96 10.41 -8.13
N VAL A 581 4.29 9.18 -7.76
CA VAL A 581 5.58 8.81 -7.20
C VAL A 581 6.39 8.08 -8.26
N TRP A 582 7.68 8.38 -8.31
CA TRP A 582 8.69 7.63 -9.05
C TRP A 582 9.53 6.80 -8.07
N ASP A 583 9.84 5.54 -8.42
CA ASP A 583 10.77 4.67 -7.67
C ASP A 583 12.21 5.16 -7.77
N GLY A 584 12.52 6.02 -8.76
CA GLY A 584 13.76 6.78 -8.84
C GLY A 584 13.75 7.80 -9.97
N ILE A 585 14.41 8.93 -9.76
CA ILE A 585 14.76 9.90 -10.80
C ILE A 585 16.10 9.50 -11.41
N VAL A 586 16.20 9.58 -12.74
CA VAL A 586 17.40 9.22 -13.51
C VAL A 586 18.14 10.51 -13.88
N GLU A 587 19.20 10.84 -13.14
CA GLU A 587 20.05 11.99 -13.39
C GLU A 587 21.35 11.59 -14.14
N VAL A 588 21.89 10.41 -13.87
CA VAL A 588 23.16 9.92 -14.44
C VAL A 588 23.08 8.49 -14.97
N GLU A 589 24.11 8.08 -15.73
CA GLU A 589 24.20 6.77 -16.37
C GLU A 589 24.09 5.60 -15.37
N ASP A 590 24.67 5.71 -14.16
CA ASP A 590 24.60 4.63 -13.17
C ASP A 590 23.17 4.46 -12.58
N ASP A 591 22.34 5.51 -12.55
CA ASP A 591 20.93 5.42 -12.13
C ASP A 591 20.12 4.61 -13.15
N PHE A 592 20.34 4.87 -14.45
CA PHE A 592 19.71 4.11 -15.53
C PHE A 592 20.12 2.63 -15.47
N TRP A 593 21.40 2.34 -15.18
CA TRP A 593 21.85 0.96 -15.01
C TRP A 593 21.37 0.30 -13.71
N ALA A 594 20.97 1.06 -12.68
CA ALA A 594 20.35 0.50 -11.48
C ALA A 594 18.97 -0.13 -11.77
N ILE A 595 18.23 0.38 -12.77
CA ILE A 595 16.95 -0.19 -13.24
C ILE A 595 17.12 -1.66 -13.68
N TYR A 596 18.30 -2.04 -14.17
CA TYR A 596 18.58 -3.38 -14.71
C TYR A 596 18.99 -4.41 -13.64
N THR A 597 19.00 -4.05 -12.35
CA THR A 597 19.53 -4.92 -11.29
C THR A 597 18.69 -6.18 -11.03
N ASP A 598 17.37 -6.08 -10.91
CA ASP A 598 16.49 -7.25 -10.80
C ASP A 598 15.08 -7.06 -11.39
N ALA A 599 14.20 -8.05 -11.21
CA ALA A 599 12.84 -8.05 -11.76
C ALA A 599 11.88 -7.06 -11.08
N THR A 600 12.21 -6.58 -9.87
CA THR A 600 11.45 -5.55 -9.14
C THR A 600 11.80 -4.16 -9.66
N THR A 601 13.09 -3.87 -9.88
CA THR A 601 13.51 -2.60 -10.51
C THR A 601 13.05 -2.52 -11.96
N LEU A 602 13.10 -3.63 -12.71
CA LEU A 602 12.52 -3.69 -14.07
C LEU A 602 10.99 -3.54 -14.12
N ALA A 603 10.30 -3.53 -12.97
CA ALA A 603 8.87 -3.26 -12.82
C ALA A 603 8.56 -1.89 -12.18
N GLY A 604 9.58 -1.10 -11.81
CA GLY A 604 9.44 0.21 -11.17
C GLY A 604 9.07 1.36 -12.13
N ARG A 605 8.82 2.54 -11.58
CA ARG A 605 8.49 3.77 -12.31
C ARG A 605 9.63 4.77 -12.23
N TYR A 606 10.22 5.12 -13.38
CA TYR A 606 11.38 6.00 -13.47
C TYR A 606 11.12 7.19 -14.40
N LYS A 607 11.76 8.32 -14.09
CA LYS A 607 11.69 9.54 -14.90
C LYS A 607 13.08 10.13 -15.13
N LEU A 608 13.39 10.53 -16.37
CA LEU A 608 14.63 11.25 -16.69
C LEU A 608 14.55 12.71 -16.20
N ALA A 609 15.66 13.20 -15.64
CA ALA A 609 15.81 14.59 -15.20
C ALA A 609 16.43 15.54 -16.25
N ASP A 610 17.23 14.99 -17.18
CA ASP A 610 17.87 15.71 -18.28
C ASP A 610 18.18 14.74 -19.44
N ASP A 611 18.74 15.25 -20.55
CA ASP A 611 19.25 14.44 -21.66
C ASP A 611 20.41 13.54 -21.21
N LEU A 612 20.22 12.22 -21.27
CA LEU A 612 21.18 11.22 -20.80
C LEU A 612 21.86 10.49 -21.96
N THR A 613 23.19 10.40 -21.92
CA THR A 613 23.99 9.56 -22.82
C THR A 613 24.65 8.41 -22.07
N LEU A 614 24.36 7.17 -22.47
CA LEU A 614 25.00 5.97 -21.95
C LEU A 614 26.36 5.76 -22.67
N SER A 615 27.43 5.60 -21.90
CA SER A 615 28.79 5.36 -22.43
C SER A 615 29.03 3.92 -22.88
N GLN A 616 28.09 3.01 -22.59
CA GLN A 616 28.09 1.61 -23.00
C GLN A 616 26.75 1.20 -23.60
N SER A 617 26.76 0.21 -24.50
CA SER A 617 25.53 -0.52 -24.84
C SER A 617 25.14 -1.51 -23.73
N SER A 618 23.86 -1.91 -23.68
CA SER A 618 23.36 -2.97 -22.78
C SER A 618 24.17 -4.27 -22.88
N VAL A 619 24.60 -4.61 -24.10
CA VAL A 619 25.45 -5.78 -24.41
C VAL A 619 26.88 -5.63 -23.88
N GLU A 620 27.44 -4.41 -23.84
CA GLU A 620 28.76 -4.17 -23.24
C GLU A 620 28.71 -4.14 -21.71
N LYS A 621 27.58 -3.70 -21.13
CA LYS A 621 27.33 -3.66 -19.69
C LYS A 621 27.06 -5.06 -19.09
N PHE A 622 26.22 -5.87 -19.75
CA PHE A 622 25.71 -7.14 -19.22
C PHE A 622 26.05 -8.39 -20.04
N GLY A 623 26.46 -8.25 -21.31
CA GLY A 623 26.72 -9.35 -22.23
C GLY A 623 25.53 -9.70 -23.15
N TYR A 624 25.77 -10.59 -24.12
CA TYR A 624 24.78 -10.99 -25.13
C TYR A 624 23.67 -11.92 -24.61
N ASP A 625 23.90 -12.56 -23.46
CA ASP A 625 23.09 -13.67 -22.94
C ASP A 625 22.00 -13.19 -21.97
N VAL A 626 22.05 -11.92 -21.51
CA VAL A 626 21.21 -11.39 -20.44
C VAL A 626 20.03 -10.59 -21.02
N ASN A 627 18.87 -11.23 -21.05
CA ASN A 627 17.62 -10.66 -21.57
C ASN A 627 16.82 -10.00 -20.44
N HIS A 628 16.93 -8.67 -20.30
CA HIS A 628 16.12 -7.91 -19.34
C HIS A 628 14.73 -7.60 -19.92
N ASN A 629 13.68 -7.83 -19.11
CA ASN A 629 12.28 -7.61 -19.47
C ASN A 629 11.72 -6.45 -18.67
N PHE A 630 11.38 -5.34 -19.31
CA PHE A 630 10.85 -4.15 -18.64
C PHE A 630 9.31 -4.17 -18.58
N ALA A 631 8.79 -4.24 -17.37
CA ALA A 631 7.35 -4.21 -17.07
C ALA A 631 6.90 -2.89 -16.42
N GLY A 632 7.84 -2.00 -16.07
CA GLY A 632 7.62 -0.76 -15.36
C GLY A 632 7.16 0.42 -16.23
N VAL A 633 7.39 1.64 -15.74
CA VAL A 633 7.15 2.89 -16.50
C VAL A 633 8.47 3.62 -16.65
N LEU A 634 8.83 4.00 -17.89
CA LEU A 634 9.93 4.92 -18.16
C LEU A 634 9.37 6.17 -18.83
N ASP A 635 9.43 7.29 -18.11
CA ASP A 635 9.02 8.62 -18.58
C ASP A 635 10.26 9.45 -18.93
N GLY A 636 10.35 9.97 -20.15
CA GLY A 636 11.47 10.82 -20.54
C GLY A 636 11.36 12.27 -20.09
N GLY A 637 10.20 12.75 -19.61
CA GLY A 637 9.97 14.16 -19.31
C GLY A 637 10.06 15.12 -20.51
N GLY A 638 10.23 14.59 -21.73
CA GLY A 638 10.62 15.32 -22.95
C GLY A 638 12.10 15.17 -23.34
N HIS A 639 12.92 14.55 -22.49
CA HIS A 639 14.36 14.39 -22.65
C HIS A 639 14.75 13.21 -23.57
N THR A 640 16.04 13.19 -23.91
CA THR A 640 16.67 12.28 -24.84
C THR A 640 17.50 11.23 -24.11
N LEU A 641 17.25 9.94 -24.38
CA LEU A 641 18.12 8.84 -23.97
C LEU A 641 18.93 8.38 -25.19
N THR A 642 20.25 8.57 -25.11
CA THR A 642 21.20 8.25 -26.18
C THR A 642 22.06 7.03 -25.81
N TRP A 643 22.24 6.06 -26.71
CA TRP A 643 23.16 4.93 -26.49
C TRP A 643 23.84 4.45 -27.79
N ASN A 644 24.66 3.40 -27.70
CA ASN A 644 25.53 2.91 -28.79
C ASN A 644 26.52 3.98 -29.33
N VAL A 645 26.85 5.01 -28.54
CA VAL A 645 27.72 6.12 -28.97
C VAL A 645 29.12 5.63 -29.31
N GLY A 646 29.62 5.99 -30.50
CA GLY A 646 30.93 5.56 -30.99
C GLY A 646 31.02 4.07 -31.39
N SER A 647 29.91 3.33 -31.38
CA SER A 647 29.86 1.94 -31.81
C SER A 647 30.25 1.76 -33.29
N SER A 648 30.80 0.58 -33.61
CA SER A 648 31.16 0.20 -34.97
C SER A 648 29.97 -0.38 -35.74
N GLU A 649 30.01 -0.39 -37.08
CA GLU A 649 28.92 -0.89 -37.92
C GLU A 649 28.53 -2.35 -37.62
N GLY A 650 27.45 -2.50 -36.83
CA GLY A 650 26.95 -3.79 -36.40
C GLY A 650 27.54 -4.32 -35.08
N SER A 651 27.91 -3.44 -34.14
CA SER A 651 28.15 -3.78 -32.73
C SER A 651 27.12 -3.16 -31.76
N GLY A 652 26.21 -2.31 -32.23
CA GLY A 652 25.16 -1.69 -31.41
C GLY A 652 24.05 -2.65 -31.01
N ALA A 653 23.44 -2.39 -29.86
CA ALA A 653 22.42 -3.21 -29.22
C ALA A 653 21.11 -2.44 -28.97
N ARG A 654 20.07 -3.19 -28.60
CA ARG A 654 18.77 -2.66 -28.14
C ARG A 654 18.76 -2.53 -26.62
N LEU A 655 17.92 -1.67 -26.06
CA LEU A 655 17.81 -1.52 -24.59
C LEU A 655 17.26 -2.79 -23.93
N PHE A 656 16.05 -3.20 -24.32
CA PHE A 656 15.29 -4.25 -23.64
C PHE A 656 15.12 -5.52 -24.49
N TYR A 657 15.01 -6.69 -23.87
CA TYR A 657 14.52 -7.87 -24.59
C TYR A 657 13.00 -7.76 -24.78
N GLN A 658 12.24 -7.88 -23.69
CA GLN A 658 10.80 -7.64 -23.72
C GLN A 658 10.48 -6.28 -23.08
N VAL A 659 9.49 -5.59 -23.63
CA VAL A 659 8.74 -4.55 -22.91
C VAL A 659 7.28 -5.00 -22.79
N SER A 660 6.73 -4.91 -21.59
CA SER A 660 5.29 -5.10 -21.32
C SER A 660 4.71 -3.99 -20.43
N GLY A 661 5.52 -3.02 -20.04
CA GLY A 661 5.10 -1.81 -19.35
C GLY A 661 4.91 -0.61 -20.29
N THR A 662 5.18 0.59 -19.77
CA THR A 662 4.99 1.86 -20.49
C THR A 662 6.32 2.56 -20.77
N LEU A 663 6.51 3.01 -22.02
CA LEU A 663 7.56 3.96 -22.41
C LEU A 663 6.87 5.23 -22.90
N GLN A 664 7.15 6.40 -22.30
CA GLN A 664 6.45 7.64 -22.66
C GLN A 664 7.31 8.90 -22.58
N ASN A 665 6.89 9.95 -23.30
CA ASN A 665 7.49 11.30 -23.25
C ASN A 665 9.01 11.31 -23.50
N ILE A 666 9.55 10.45 -24.36
CA ILE A 666 10.99 10.17 -24.46
C ILE A 666 11.50 10.15 -25.89
N ASN A 667 12.68 10.75 -26.11
CA ASN A 667 13.39 10.69 -27.38
C ASN A 667 14.51 9.64 -27.27
N PHE A 668 14.35 8.50 -27.92
CA PHE A 668 15.36 7.44 -27.98
C PHE A 668 16.31 7.68 -29.16
N ASP A 669 17.51 8.24 -28.92
CA ASP A 669 18.61 8.16 -29.88
C ASP A 669 19.37 6.85 -29.71
N ALA A 670 18.96 5.85 -30.49
CA ALA A 670 19.53 4.53 -30.43
C ALA A 670 20.90 4.43 -31.12
N GLY A 671 21.36 5.51 -31.77
CA GLY A 671 22.63 5.57 -32.46
C GLY A 671 22.72 4.62 -33.65
N ASN A 672 23.87 3.94 -33.77
CA ASN A 672 24.26 3.20 -34.97
C ASN A 672 24.34 1.69 -34.75
N GLY A 673 24.15 0.93 -35.84
CA GLY A 673 24.80 -0.36 -36.01
C GLY A 673 24.16 -1.52 -35.27
N PHE A 674 22.83 -1.58 -35.22
CA PHE A 674 22.07 -2.66 -34.57
C PHE A 674 22.37 -4.04 -35.19
N TYR A 675 23.19 -4.83 -34.51
CA TYR A 675 23.38 -6.26 -34.83
C TYR A 675 22.08 -7.09 -34.66
N TRP A 676 21.16 -6.51 -33.89
CA TRP A 676 20.04 -7.17 -33.24
C TRP A 676 18.66 -6.87 -33.86
N GLY A 677 18.59 -5.94 -34.83
CA GLY A 677 17.42 -5.77 -35.70
C GLY A 677 16.27 -4.88 -35.21
N SER A 678 16.44 -4.18 -34.10
CA SER A 678 15.52 -3.11 -33.67
C SER A 678 16.25 -2.14 -32.73
N ALA A 679 15.71 -0.92 -32.58
CA ALA A 679 16.26 0.07 -31.68
C ALA A 679 15.94 -0.24 -30.21
N VAL A 680 14.66 -0.22 -29.82
CA VAL A 680 14.29 -0.17 -28.39
C VAL A 680 14.17 -1.56 -27.76
N ALA A 681 13.36 -2.45 -28.36
CA ALA A 681 13.04 -3.76 -27.78
C ALA A 681 13.07 -4.91 -28.79
N PHE A 682 13.28 -6.16 -28.35
CA PHE A 682 13.10 -7.34 -29.21
C PHE A 682 11.62 -7.60 -29.42
N THR A 683 10.85 -7.67 -28.32
CA THR A 683 9.39 -7.76 -28.36
C THR A 683 8.72 -6.75 -27.44
N MET A 684 7.58 -6.23 -27.88
CA MET A 684 6.63 -5.47 -27.08
C MET A 684 5.36 -6.34 -26.99
N ASN A 685 4.93 -6.65 -25.77
CA ASN A 685 3.78 -7.52 -25.53
C ASN A 685 2.90 -6.94 -24.41
N GLY A 686 1.70 -6.46 -24.74
CA GLY A 686 0.85 -5.71 -23.79
C GLY A 686 1.35 -4.29 -23.45
N ALA A 687 2.48 -3.87 -24.03
CA ALA A 687 3.13 -2.59 -23.76
C ALA A 687 2.34 -1.36 -24.23
N THR A 688 2.62 -0.21 -23.61
CA THR A 688 2.20 1.12 -24.08
C THR A 688 3.42 1.94 -24.49
N VAL A 689 3.40 2.53 -25.68
CA VAL A 689 4.43 3.45 -26.18
C VAL A 689 3.75 4.73 -26.64
N LYS A 690 3.97 5.84 -25.94
CA LYS A 690 3.18 7.08 -26.12
C LYS A 690 4.05 8.32 -26.11
N ASP A 691 3.87 9.24 -27.06
CA ASP A 691 4.63 10.50 -27.11
C ASP A 691 6.16 10.23 -27.19
N VAL A 692 6.56 9.30 -28.08
CA VAL A 692 7.95 8.78 -28.20
C VAL A 692 8.55 9.09 -29.57
N THR A 693 9.76 9.63 -29.59
CA THR A 693 10.61 9.67 -30.80
C THR A 693 11.64 8.55 -30.75
N VAL A 694 11.93 7.91 -31.87
CA VAL A 694 13.06 6.98 -32.05
C VAL A 694 13.91 7.44 -33.22
N THR A 695 15.22 7.52 -33.05
CA THR A 695 16.20 7.76 -34.12
C THR A 695 17.20 6.60 -34.16
N ALA A 696 17.43 6.02 -35.34
CA ALA A 696 18.24 4.82 -35.50
C ALA A 696 18.89 4.67 -36.90
N THR A 697 20.19 4.34 -36.94
CA THR A 697 20.92 3.99 -38.17
C THR A 697 21.16 2.49 -38.30
N PHE A 698 20.59 1.87 -39.34
CA PHE A 698 20.78 0.44 -39.65
C PHE A 698 21.74 0.25 -40.83
N GLY A 699 22.66 -0.71 -40.72
CA GLY A 699 23.76 -0.89 -41.68
C GLY A 699 23.94 -2.28 -42.33
N ARG A 700 23.14 -3.29 -41.95
CA ARG A 700 23.34 -4.71 -42.33
C ARG A 700 22.11 -5.33 -42.98
N ALA A 701 22.30 -6.40 -43.76
CA ALA A 701 21.20 -7.16 -44.36
C ALA A 701 20.64 -8.28 -43.44
N ASP A 702 21.46 -8.78 -42.50
CA ASP A 702 21.12 -9.89 -41.60
C ASP A 702 20.98 -9.40 -40.15
N THR A 703 19.94 -9.86 -39.45
CA THR A 703 19.70 -9.58 -38.02
C THR A 703 19.78 -10.86 -37.18
N TYR A 704 20.25 -10.71 -35.93
CA TYR A 704 20.52 -11.84 -35.04
C TYR A 704 19.73 -11.73 -33.74
N GLN A 705 19.19 -12.85 -33.29
CA GLN A 705 18.61 -13.02 -31.95
C GLN A 705 19.42 -14.05 -31.15
N PHE A 706 19.53 -13.85 -29.84
CA PHE A 706 20.12 -14.85 -28.94
C PHE A 706 19.00 -15.60 -28.22
N ALA A 707 18.92 -16.91 -28.41
CA ALA A 707 17.88 -17.75 -27.83
C ALA A 707 18.45 -19.15 -27.50
N GLY A 708 18.19 -19.63 -26.27
CA GLY A 708 18.62 -20.96 -25.84
C GLY A 708 20.14 -21.19 -25.97
N GLY A 709 20.96 -20.19 -25.64
CA GLY A 709 22.42 -20.27 -25.72
C GLY A 709 23.00 -20.18 -27.14
N ASN A 710 22.20 -19.81 -28.14
CA ASN A 710 22.60 -19.81 -29.55
C ASN A 710 22.20 -18.50 -30.26
N TYR A 711 23.08 -18.01 -31.14
CA TYR A 711 22.73 -16.97 -32.11
C TYR A 711 21.95 -17.58 -33.27
N LEU A 712 20.75 -17.06 -33.53
CA LEU A 712 19.92 -17.41 -34.67
C LEU A 712 19.84 -16.18 -35.58
N GLY A 713 20.38 -16.29 -36.79
CA GLY A 713 20.13 -15.30 -37.84
C GLY A 713 18.70 -15.43 -38.35
N GLN A 714 17.97 -14.33 -38.47
CA GLN A 714 16.57 -14.30 -38.88
C GLN A 714 16.34 -13.30 -40.02
N GLN A 715 15.23 -13.48 -40.73
CA GLN A 715 14.67 -12.41 -41.55
C GLN A 715 13.63 -11.67 -40.71
N GLY A 716 14.01 -10.50 -40.20
CA GLY A 716 13.06 -9.58 -39.60
C GLY A 716 13.70 -8.47 -38.79
N ALA A 717 13.19 -7.26 -38.98
CA ALA A 717 13.65 -6.07 -38.31
C ALA A 717 12.58 -4.98 -38.36
N GLY A 718 12.52 -4.13 -37.33
CA GLY A 718 11.65 -2.96 -37.27
C GLY A 718 12.31 -1.83 -36.48
N GLY A 719 12.02 -0.58 -36.85
CA GLY A 719 12.67 0.60 -36.26
C GLY A 719 12.55 0.65 -34.74
N LEU A 720 11.32 0.55 -34.22
CA LEU A 720 11.03 0.55 -32.78
C LEU A 720 11.35 -0.81 -32.13
N VAL A 721 10.81 -1.89 -32.71
CA VAL A 721 10.75 -3.23 -32.12
C VAL A 721 10.79 -4.29 -33.22
N ALA A 722 10.98 -5.58 -32.90
CA ALA A 722 10.83 -6.64 -33.91
C ALA A 722 9.42 -7.28 -33.89
N TRP A 723 8.87 -7.66 -32.72
CA TRP A 723 7.48 -8.16 -32.60
C TRP A 723 6.64 -7.25 -31.70
N LEU A 724 5.50 -6.77 -32.20
CA LEU A 724 4.59 -5.85 -31.50
C LEU A 724 3.20 -6.49 -31.29
N THR A 725 3.00 -7.09 -30.12
CA THR A 725 1.82 -7.90 -29.79
C THR A 725 0.95 -7.27 -28.71
N GLU A 726 -0.38 -7.19 -28.93
CA GLU A 726 -1.38 -6.71 -27.96
C GLU A 726 -1.06 -5.34 -27.32
N SER A 727 -0.26 -4.51 -28.00
CA SER A 727 0.30 -3.26 -27.51
C SER A 727 -0.38 -2.02 -28.08
N THR A 728 -0.23 -0.88 -27.42
CA THR A 728 -0.65 0.44 -27.94
C THR A 728 0.56 1.28 -28.28
N VAL A 729 0.59 1.83 -29.50
CA VAL A 729 1.55 2.85 -29.93
C VAL A 729 0.77 4.10 -30.37
N GLU A 730 1.05 5.25 -29.76
CA GLU A 730 0.28 6.49 -29.93
C GLU A 730 1.19 7.72 -30.01
N ASN A 731 0.98 8.62 -30.97
CA ASN A 731 1.73 9.87 -31.14
C ASN A 731 3.26 9.67 -31.13
N CYS A 732 3.77 8.79 -32.01
CA CYS A 732 5.19 8.44 -32.06
C CYS A 732 5.82 8.75 -33.42
N THR A 733 7.11 9.11 -33.41
CA THR A 733 7.90 9.36 -34.62
C THR A 733 9.10 8.43 -34.67
N VAL A 734 9.38 7.81 -35.82
CA VAL A 734 10.49 6.86 -35.99
C VAL A 734 11.34 7.26 -37.21
N ASN A 735 12.56 7.75 -36.95
CA ASN A 735 13.50 8.28 -37.92
C ASN A 735 14.58 7.23 -38.25
N LEU A 736 14.56 6.67 -39.46
CA LEU A 736 15.39 5.53 -39.87
C LEU A 736 16.37 5.89 -40.99
N THR A 737 17.66 5.88 -40.67
CA THR A 737 18.71 5.98 -41.68
C THR A 737 19.15 4.58 -42.10
N LEU A 738 18.90 4.19 -43.36
CA LEU A 738 19.40 2.93 -43.91
C LEU A 738 20.72 3.15 -44.65
N THR A 739 21.74 2.35 -44.31
CA THR A 739 23.11 2.48 -44.82
C THR A 739 23.73 1.11 -45.15
N GLY A 740 24.87 1.12 -45.84
CA GLY A 740 25.69 -0.08 -46.07
C GLY A 740 24.97 -1.18 -46.84
N ALA A 741 24.53 -2.22 -46.12
CA ALA A 741 23.75 -3.34 -46.67
C ALA A 741 22.29 -3.41 -46.13
N ALA A 742 21.88 -2.48 -45.28
CA ALA A 742 20.48 -2.34 -44.87
C ALA A 742 19.66 -1.76 -46.04
N THR A 743 18.46 -2.31 -46.25
CA THR A 743 17.47 -1.78 -47.21
C THR A 743 16.05 -2.02 -46.71
N ALA A 744 15.10 -1.29 -47.28
CA ALA A 744 13.66 -1.44 -47.09
C ALA A 744 13.13 -2.83 -47.48
N ALA A 745 13.93 -3.71 -48.12
CA ALA A 745 13.59 -5.12 -48.26
C ALA A 745 13.59 -5.84 -46.89
N TYR A 746 14.60 -5.58 -46.04
CA TYR A 746 14.81 -6.26 -44.76
C TYR A 746 14.15 -5.54 -43.58
N TYR A 747 14.24 -4.21 -43.54
CA TYR A 747 13.70 -3.39 -42.44
C TYR A 747 12.27 -2.93 -42.68
N ALA A 748 11.57 -2.66 -41.59
CA ALA A 748 10.28 -1.98 -41.55
C ALA A 748 10.31 -0.78 -40.59
N GLY A 749 9.36 0.14 -40.75
CA GLY A 749 9.27 1.38 -39.98
C GLY A 749 9.10 1.18 -38.48
N ILE A 750 8.10 0.41 -38.04
CA ILE A 750 7.81 0.19 -36.62
C ILE A 750 8.31 -1.18 -36.17
N ALA A 751 7.79 -2.25 -36.79
CA ALA A 751 7.95 -3.63 -36.35
C ALA A 751 8.13 -4.58 -37.53
N TYR A 752 8.69 -5.77 -37.31
CA TYR A 752 8.62 -6.84 -38.31
C TYR A 752 7.20 -7.41 -38.38
N ASP A 753 6.65 -7.83 -37.22
CA ASP A 753 5.28 -8.35 -37.11
C ASP A 753 4.46 -7.53 -36.10
N VAL A 754 3.18 -7.30 -36.42
CA VAL A 754 2.22 -6.58 -35.57
C VAL A 754 0.95 -7.42 -35.39
N SER A 755 0.60 -7.78 -34.16
CA SER A 755 -0.53 -8.70 -33.89
C SER A 755 -1.38 -8.24 -32.71
N GLY A 756 -2.66 -7.93 -32.90
CA GLY A 756 -3.54 -7.52 -31.78
C GLY A 756 -3.35 -6.07 -31.30
N SER A 757 -2.32 -5.38 -31.78
CA SER A 757 -1.90 -4.05 -31.34
C SER A 757 -2.70 -2.90 -31.98
N THR A 758 -2.65 -1.70 -31.40
CA THR A 758 -3.24 -0.46 -31.94
C THR A 758 -2.16 0.57 -32.26
N LEU A 759 -2.23 1.19 -33.45
CA LEU A 759 -1.32 2.22 -33.94
C LEU A 759 -2.10 3.51 -34.23
N THR A 760 -1.77 4.62 -33.57
CA THR A 760 -2.48 5.90 -33.72
C THR A 760 -1.51 7.08 -33.81
N ASP A 761 -1.69 7.96 -34.81
CA ASP A 761 -0.87 9.18 -35.01
C ASP A 761 0.64 8.87 -35.08
N ILE A 762 1.04 7.98 -35.99
CA ILE A 762 2.44 7.53 -36.12
C ILE A 762 3.09 8.05 -37.40
N THR A 763 4.30 8.60 -37.30
CA THR A 763 5.11 9.01 -38.46
C THR A 763 6.40 8.20 -38.53
N VAL A 764 6.66 7.56 -39.67
CA VAL A 764 7.97 6.97 -39.97
C VAL A 764 8.66 7.81 -41.03
N ASN A 765 9.88 8.28 -40.76
CA ASN A 765 10.73 8.97 -41.73
C ASN A 765 11.88 8.03 -42.13
N ALA A 766 12.14 7.81 -43.41
CA ALA A 766 13.20 6.90 -43.87
C ALA A 766 13.85 7.34 -45.19
N SER A 767 15.12 6.98 -45.39
CA SER A 767 15.90 7.34 -46.59
C SER A 767 15.47 6.68 -47.91
N GLU A 768 14.53 5.74 -47.86
CA GLU A 768 13.83 5.16 -49.01
C GLU A 768 12.42 4.68 -48.61
N GLU A 769 11.55 4.37 -49.57
CA GLU A 769 10.18 3.90 -49.30
C GLU A 769 10.19 2.58 -48.53
N ILE A 770 9.75 2.62 -47.26
CA ILE A 770 9.80 1.49 -46.33
C ILE A 770 8.40 1.02 -45.92
N ALA A 771 8.22 -0.30 -45.79
CA ALA A 771 6.98 -0.86 -45.25
C ALA A 771 6.84 -0.52 -43.75
N LEU A 772 5.65 -0.15 -43.30
CA LEU A 772 5.37 0.16 -41.89
C LEU A 772 5.65 -1.04 -40.96
N TYR A 773 5.23 -2.22 -41.40
CA TYR A 773 5.57 -3.54 -40.86
C TYR A 773 5.62 -4.57 -42.00
N LYS A 774 6.19 -5.76 -41.76
CA LYS A 774 6.33 -6.83 -42.78
C LYS A 774 5.20 -7.85 -42.77
N SER A 775 4.67 -8.18 -41.59
CA SER A 775 3.63 -9.19 -41.40
C SER A 775 2.72 -8.88 -40.22
N GLY A 776 1.68 -9.70 -40.05
CA GLY A 776 0.64 -9.51 -39.05
C GLY A 776 -0.49 -8.58 -39.51
N THR A 777 -1.32 -8.15 -38.57
CA THR A 777 -2.38 -7.15 -38.75
C THR A 777 -2.72 -6.55 -37.37
N PRO A 778 -2.61 -5.22 -37.17
CA PRO A 778 -3.10 -4.56 -35.97
C PRO A 778 -4.62 -4.58 -35.86
N VAL A 779 -5.16 -4.43 -34.66
CA VAL A 779 -6.60 -4.25 -34.40
C VAL A 779 -7.11 -2.92 -34.96
N ARG A 780 -6.26 -1.88 -34.94
CA ARG A 780 -6.58 -0.56 -35.45
C ARG A 780 -5.34 0.19 -35.91
N GLU A 781 -5.46 0.86 -37.05
CA GLU A 781 -4.59 1.95 -37.50
C GLU A 781 -5.40 3.25 -37.57
N THR A 782 -4.79 4.39 -37.25
CA THR A 782 -5.37 5.73 -37.45
C THR A 782 -4.23 6.72 -37.64
N ASN A 783 -4.31 7.57 -38.68
CA ASN A 783 -3.33 8.63 -38.96
C ASN A 783 -1.85 8.16 -39.01
N VAL A 784 -1.60 6.94 -39.50
CA VAL A 784 -0.24 6.42 -39.67
C VAL A 784 0.31 6.81 -41.04
N THR A 785 1.55 7.32 -41.07
CA THR A 785 2.22 7.75 -42.30
C THR A 785 3.65 7.23 -42.38
N VAL A 786 4.11 6.97 -43.60
CA VAL A 786 5.53 6.79 -43.94
C VAL A 786 5.91 7.93 -44.88
N LYS A 787 7.00 8.63 -44.58
CA LYS A 787 7.59 9.69 -45.39
C LYS A 787 8.98 9.24 -45.85
N VAL A 788 9.30 9.51 -47.11
CA VAL A 788 10.69 9.40 -47.58
C VAL A 788 11.40 10.70 -47.22
N ASP A 789 12.31 10.61 -46.26
CA ASP A 789 13.24 11.67 -45.88
C ASP A 789 14.61 11.33 -46.49
N ASP A 790 14.87 11.85 -47.68
CA ASP A 790 16.15 11.67 -48.38
C ASP A 790 17.24 12.66 -47.92
N GLY A 791 17.10 13.23 -46.71
CA GLY A 791 18.04 14.16 -46.10
C GLY A 791 17.89 15.61 -46.58
N PHE A 792 16.72 15.97 -47.11
CA PHE A 792 16.40 17.32 -47.59
C PHE A 792 15.31 17.97 -46.72
N THR A 793 15.68 19.05 -46.02
CA THR A 793 14.71 19.94 -45.38
C THR A 793 13.81 20.57 -46.45
N LEU A 794 12.51 20.29 -46.39
CA LEU A 794 11.55 20.92 -47.29
C LEU A 794 11.38 22.42 -46.95
N ILE A 795 11.33 23.23 -48.00
CA ILE A 795 10.95 24.64 -47.97
C ILE A 795 9.52 24.68 -48.50
N GLU A 796 8.54 24.77 -47.60
CA GLU A 796 7.12 24.85 -47.92
C GLU A 796 6.64 26.31 -48.04
N ASN A 797 7.32 27.25 -47.37
CA ASN A 797 6.94 28.66 -47.32
C ASN A 797 8.15 29.64 -47.23
N GLU A 798 7.87 30.94 -47.10
CA GLU A 798 8.90 31.99 -47.07
C GLU A 798 9.73 32.00 -45.76
N ASP A 799 9.13 31.68 -44.61
CA ASP A 799 9.85 31.66 -43.34
C ASP A 799 10.85 30.50 -43.29
N ASP A 800 10.51 29.34 -43.87
CA ASP A 800 11.44 28.20 -44.04
C ASP A 800 12.67 28.58 -44.89
N PHE A 801 12.45 29.39 -45.94
CA PHE A 801 13.55 29.88 -46.78
C PHE A 801 14.46 30.84 -46.01
N TRP A 802 13.88 31.73 -45.19
CA TRP A 802 14.67 32.65 -44.38
C TRP A 802 15.40 31.94 -43.21
N ALA A 803 14.91 30.78 -42.75
CA ALA A 803 15.61 29.97 -41.75
C ALA A 803 17.00 29.47 -42.23
N ILE A 804 17.25 29.39 -43.54
CA ILE A 804 18.57 29.03 -44.10
C ILE A 804 19.67 30.02 -43.67
N TYR A 805 19.31 31.27 -43.38
CA TYR A 805 20.24 32.36 -43.04
C TYR A 805 20.48 32.51 -41.52
N THR A 806 19.99 31.61 -40.67
CA THR A 806 20.12 31.76 -39.20
C THR A 806 21.55 31.65 -38.70
N ASP A 807 22.31 30.69 -39.23
CA ASP A 807 23.67 30.38 -38.79
C ASP A 807 24.45 29.53 -39.83
N ALA A 808 25.71 29.26 -39.52
CA ALA A 808 26.64 28.56 -40.41
C ALA A 808 26.31 27.06 -40.63
N SER A 809 25.51 26.44 -39.76
CA SER A 809 25.03 25.06 -39.95
C SER A 809 23.82 25.00 -40.88
N SER A 810 22.87 25.94 -40.74
CA SER A 810 21.80 26.15 -41.72
C SER A 810 22.35 26.46 -43.11
N LEU A 811 23.37 27.32 -43.21
CA LEU A 811 24.06 27.59 -44.48
C LEU A 811 24.83 26.39 -45.08
N ALA A 812 24.92 25.27 -44.35
CA ALA A 812 25.49 23.99 -44.80
C ALA A 812 24.43 22.89 -45.03
N GLY A 813 23.17 23.14 -44.72
CA GLY A 813 22.07 22.17 -44.85
C GLY A 813 21.72 21.80 -46.30
N SER A 814 20.96 20.71 -46.45
CA SER A 814 20.39 20.30 -47.74
C SER A 814 18.90 20.61 -47.75
N TYR A 815 18.45 21.39 -48.72
CA TYR A 815 17.10 21.95 -48.79
C TYR A 815 16.44 21.68 -50.14
N ARG A 816 15.13 21.41 -50.13
CA ARG A 816 14.32 21.21 -51.35
C ARG A 816 13.08 22.10 -51.34
N LEU A 817 12.77 22.78 -52.44
CA LEU A 817 11.47 23.44 -52.61
C LEU A 817 10.32 22.43 -52.69
N ALA A 818 9.25 22.63 -51.91
CA ALA A 818 8.04 21.81 -51.99
C ALA A 818 7.03 22.30 -53.05
N ASP A 819 7.06 23.58 -53.42
CA ASP A 819 6.32 24.17 -54.55
C ASP A 819 7.02 25.45 -55.08
N ASP A 820 6.44 26.12 -56.09
CA ASP A 820 6.85 27.44 -56.58
C ASP A 820 6.76 28.52 -55.46
N LEU A 821 7.91 28.94 -54.92
CA LEU A 821 8.01 29.91 -53.84
C LEU A 821 8.22 31.34 -54.34
N THR A 822 7.54 32.31 -53.71
CA THR A 822 7.79 33.75 -53.92
C THR A 822 8.05 34.45 -52.60
N LEU A 823 9.24 35.02 -52.44
CA LEU A 823 9.64 35.79 -51.26
C LEU A 823 9.03 37.22 -51.35
N SER A 824 8.33 37.64 -50.30
CA SER A 824 7.74 38.98 -50.17
C SER A 824 8.76 40.08 -49.89
N LYS A 825 9.97 39.70 -49.44
CA LYS A 825 11.12 40.60 -49.24
C LYS A 825 12.33 40.20 -50.09
N SER A 826 13.26 41.12 -50.25
CA SER A 826 14.66 40.78 -50.57
C SER A 826 15.45 40.42 -49.30
N SER A 827 16.57 39.71 -49.46
CA SER A 827 17.51 39.39 -48.37
C SER A 827 17.99 40.64 -47.62
N VAL A 828 18.16 41.74 -48.34
CA VAL A 828 18.48 43.08 -47.82
C VAL A 828 17.37 43.69 -46.97
N GLU A 829 16.10 43.48 -47.34
CA GLU A 829 14.95 43.97 -46.56
C GLU A 829 14.65 43.09 -45.33
N MET A 830 15.19 41.86 -45.31
CA MET A 830 15.08 40.94 -44.18
C MET A 830 16.21 41.12 -43.15
N PHE A 831 17.48 41.18 -43.60
CA PHE A 831 18.67 41.18 -42.72
C PHE A 831 19.57 42.42 -42.84
N GLY A 832 19.29 43.33 -43.77
CA GLY A 832 20.12 44.50 -44.04
C GLY A 832 21.26 44.23 -45.04
N TYR A 833 22.07 45.27 -45.31
CA TYR A 833 23.08 45.25 -46.37
C TYR A 833 24.38 44.51 -46.02
N GLU A 834 24.60 44.16 -44.76
CA GLU A 834 25.88 43.64 -44.23
C GLU A 834 25.84 42.13 -43.90
N VAL A 835 24.64 41.54 -43.84
CA VAL A 835 24.39 40.15 -43.42
C VAL A 835 23.95 39.32 -44.63
N ASN A 836 24.82 39.24 -45.63
CA ASN A 836 24.60 38.40 -46.80
C ASN A 836 25.71 37.34 -46.84
N GLU A 837 25.31 36.07 -46.89
CA GLU A 837 26.11 34.97 -46.35
C GLU A 837 26.66 33.99 -47.40
N THR A 838 27.52 33.08 -46.96
CA THR A 838 28.12 32.04 -47.81
C THR A 838 27.36 30.73 -47.71
N PHE A 839 26.65 30.36 -48.77
CA PHE A 839 25.97 29.06 -48.86
C PHE A 839 26.96 27.95 -49.24
N THR A 840 26.98 26.89 -48.45
CA THR A 840 27.90 25.74 -48.56
C THR A 840 27.17 24.41 -48.78
N GLY A 841 25.87 24.36 -48.47
CA GLY A 841 25.04 23.15 -48.56
C GLY A 841 24.48 22.84 -49.96
N ILE A 842 23.29 22.24 -50.01
CA ILE A 842 22.59 21.88 -51.26
C ILE A 842 21.24 22.58 -51.30
N LEU A 843 20.95 23.31 -52.39
CA LEU A 843 19.61 23.81 -52.70
C LEU A 843 19.09 23.10 -53.95
N ASP A 844 18.06 22.28 -53.78
CA ASP A 844 17.35 21.59 -54.84
C ASP A 844 15.99 22.27 -55.12
N GLY A 845 15.69 22.56 -56.37
CA GLY A 845 14.37 23.08 -56.73
C GLY A 845 13.34 21.99 -57.01
N ASP A 846 13.76 20.75 -57.25
CA ASP A 846 12.92 19.64 -57.75
C ASP A 846 12.05 19.99 -58.99
N GLY A 847 12.47 21.01 -59.76
CA GLY A 847 11.76 21.57 -60.91
C GLY A 847 11.03 22.89 -60.64
N HIS A 848 10.84 23.27 -59.37
CA HIS A 848 10.10 24.47 -58.96
C HIS A 848 10.89 25.78 -59.11
N THR A 849 10.17 26.88 -58.90
CA THR A 849 10.60 28.26 -59.13
C THR A 849 10.76 29.01 -57.82
N LEU A 850 11.94 29.57 -57.57
CA LEU A 850 12.16 30.54 -56.49
C LEU A 850 12.14 31.95 -57.08
N THR A 851 11.15 32.76 -56.67
CA THR A 851 11.00 34.16 -57.07
C THR A 851 11.33 35.10 -55.91
N TRP A 852 12.13 36.15 -56.15
CA TRP A 852 12.39 37.20 -55.14
C TRP A 852 12.47 38.61 -55.77
N ASN A 853 12.68 39.64 -54.94
CA ASN A 853 12.65 41.07 -55.34
C ASN A 853 11.33 41.51 -56.00
N VAL A 854 10.17 40.93 -55.64
CA VAL A 854 8.89 41.25 -56.28
C VAL A 854 8.43 42.66 -55.91
N GLY A 855 8.58 43.60 -56.85
CA GLY A 855 8.23 45.01 -56.66
C GLY A 855 9.28 45.85 -55.92
N ALA A 856 10.43 45.26 -55.55
CA ALA A 856 11.51 45.97 -54.87
C ALA A 856 12.15 47.03 -55.79
N ALA A 857 12.34 48.25 -55.28
CA ALA A 857 12.93 49.36 -56.04
C ALA A 857 14.47 49.30 -56.11
N SER A 858 15.12 48.37 -55.42
CA SER A 858 16.58 48.17 -55.38
C SER A 858 16.90 46.73 -54.98
N GLY A 859 16.58 45.79 -55.87
CA GLY A 859 16.68 44.35 -55.62
C GLY A 859 18.09 43.85 -55.33
N ALA A 860 18.16 42.82 -54.47
CA ALA A 860 19.37 42.20 -53.95
C ALA A 860 19.65 40.81 -54.54
N ARG A 861 20.92 40.38 -54.43
CA ARG A 861 21.36 39.02 -54.75
C ARG A 861 20.92 38.03 -53.66
N LEU A 862 20.74 36.76 -54.02
CA LEU A 862 20.27 35.73 -53.08
C LEU A 862 21.30 35.46 -51.98
N PHE A 863 22.54 35.09 -52.34
CA PHE A 863 23.65 34.82 -51.42
C PHE A 863 24.82 35.79 -51.65
N TYR A 864 25.75 35.90 -50.71
CA TYR A 864 27.02 36.60 -50.96
C TYR A 864 27.96 35.68 -51.71
N SER A 865 28.18 34.46 -51.20
CA SER A 865 28.99 33.46 -51.86
C SER A 865 28.27 32.13 -51.96
N VAL A 866 28.56 31.35 -53.00
CA VAL A 866 28.15 29.95 -53.10
C VAL A 866 29.40 29.10 -53.29
N THR A 867 29.53 28.08 -52.46
CA THR A 867 30.56 27.03 -52.57
C THR A 867 29.94 25.63 -52.66
N GLY A 868 28.68 25.49 -52.23
CA GLY A 868 27.89 24.27 -52.32
C GLY A 868 27.24 24.01 -53.67
N THR A 869 26.08 23.36 -53.65
CA THR A 869 25.33 22.95 -54.86
C THR A 869 24.01 23.70 -54.97
N ILE A 870 23.68 24.18 -56.17
CA ILE A 870 22.33 24.67 -56.51
C ILE A 870 21.86 23.91 -57.75
N ARG A 871 20.73 23.19 -57.67
CA ARG A 871 20.29 22.30 -58.76
C ARG A 871 18.78 22.26 -58.98
N ASN A 872 18.39 21.84 -60.19
CA ASN A 872 17.00 21.59 -60.62
C ASN A 872 16.01 22.74 -60.32
N ILE A 873 16.44 24.00 -60.40
CA ILE A 873 15.68 25.14 -59.88
C ILE A 873 15.54 26.26 -60.91
N ASN A 874 14.37 26.89 -60.94
CA ASN A 874 14.11 28.09 -61.73
C ASN A 874 14.24 29.34 -60.83
N LEU A 875 15.38 30.03 -60.90
CA LEU A 875 15.69 31.23 -60.14
C LEU A 875 15.15 32.48 -60.86
N ASN A 876 13.98 32.95 -60.46
CA ASN A 876 13.36 34.17 -60.96
C ASN A 876 13.72 35.36 -60.08
N ALA A 877 14.81 36.03 -60.43
CA ALA A 877 15.46 37.03 -59.62
C ALA A 877 14.67 38.36 -59.50
N GLY A 878 13.62 38.53 -60.31
CA GLY A 878 12.72 39.69 -60.28
C GLY A 878 13.18 40.90 -61.09
N GLN A 879 12.81 42.09 -60.62
CA GLN A 879 13.03 43.38 -61.28
C GLN A 879 13.96 44.28 -60.44
N GLY A 880 14.65 45.22 -61.09
CA GLY A 880 15.27 46.34 -60.37
C GLY A 880 16.60 46.04 -59.67
N PHE A 881 17.44 45.15 -60.20
CA PHE A 881 18.75 44.84 -59.59
C PHE A 881 19.68 46.04 -59.49
N TYR A 882 20.03 46.40 -58.25
CA TYR A 882 21.09 47.36 -57.94
C TYR A 882 22.44 46.68 -57.65
N TRP A 883 22.42 45.39 -57.28
CA TRP A 883 23.60 44.64 -56.82
C TRP A 883 24.28 43.81 -57.94
N GLY A 884 23.81 43.88 -59.19
CA GLY A 884 24.57 43.48 -60.39
C GLY A 884 24.89 41.99 -60.60
N SER A 885 24.28 41.10 -59.84
CA SER A 885 24.14 39.67 -60.17
C SER A 885 22.86 39.14 -59.57
N ALA A 886 22.32 38.05 -60.13
CA ALA A 886 21.12 37.42 -59.57
C ALA A 886 21.47 36.58 -58.35
N VAL A 887 22.28 35.53 -58.53
CA VAL A 887 22.40 34.46 -57.53
C VAL A 887 23.39 34.83 -56.42
N ALA A 888 24.64 35.18 -56.75
CA ALA A 888 25.68 35.45 -55.75
C ALA A 888 26.67 36.56 -56.12
N PHE A 889 27.42 37.13 -55.17
CA PHE A 889 28.53 38.04 -55.48
C PHE A 889 29.70 37.25 -56.08
N SER A 890 30.03 36.12 -55.46
CA SER A 890 31.05 35.18 -55.94
C SER A 890 30.56 33.73 -55.88
N MET A 891 31.14 32.87 -56.72
CA MET A 891 31.01 31.42 -56.64
C MET A 891 32.40 30.80 -56.66
N SER A 892 32.68 29.85 -55.77
CA SER A 892 34.00 29.22 -55.63
C SER A 892 33.89 27.72 -55.33
N GLY A 893 34.21 26.87 -56.30
CA GLY A 893 34.07 25.41 -56.19
C GLY A 893 32.63 24.89 -56.33
N ALA A 894 31.65 25.78 -56.49
CA ALA A 894 30.23 25.45 -56.51
C ALA A 894 29.81 24.57 -57.70
N THR A 895 28.73 23.82 -57.52
CA THR A 895 28.07 23.06 -58.59
C THR A 895 26.69 23.64 -58.88
N ILE A 896 26.50 24.14 -60.11
CA ILE A 896 25.25 24.72 -60.59
C ILE A 896 24.71 23.83 -61.72
N LYS A 897 23.61 23.10 -61.51
CA LYS A 897 23.16 22.05 -62.45
C LYS A 897 21.66 22.04 -62.72
N ASN A 898 21.23 21.97 -63.98
CA ASN A 898 19.81 22.02 -64.35
C ASN A 898 19.11 23.29 -63.82
N VAL A 899 19.78 24.46 -63.94
CA VAL A 899 19.30 25.73 -63.37
C VAL A 899 18.89 26.71 -64.47
N THR A 900 17.67 27.23 -64.38
CA THR A 900 17.24 28.41 -65.15
C THR A 900 17.39 29.64 -64.29
N VAL A 901 18.04 30.70 -64.78
CA VAL A 901 18.07 32.02 -64.12
C VAL A 901 17.36 33.04 -65.00
N THR A 902 16.50 33.87 -64.40
CA THR A 902 15.83 34.98 -65.10
C THR A 902 15.99 36.26 -64.28
N ALA A 903 16.56 37.32 -64.87
CA ALA A 903 16.87 38.57 -64.14
C ALA A 903 16.74 39.83 -65.02
N THR A 904 16.31 40.95 -64.41
CA THR A 904 16.28 42.27 -65.07
C THR A 904 17.20 43.27 -64.38
N PHE A 905 18.26 43.67 -65.09
CA PHE A 905 19.25 44.64 -64.62
C PHE A 905 18.89 46.07 -65.07
N VAL A 906 19.09 47.04 -64.17
CA VAL A 906 18.65 48.45 -64.36
C VAL A 906 19.77 49.51 -64.24
N ASN A 907 20.92 49.17 -63.64
CA ASN A 907 21.95 50.13 -63.23
C ASN A 907 23.31 49.85 -63.91
N ALA A 908 24.10 50.89 -64.15
CA ALA A 908 25.40 50.85 -64.85
C ALA A 908 26.59 50.29 -64.02
N SER A 909 26.39 49.92 -62.75
CA SER A 909 27.46 49.41 -61.89
C SER A 909 26.90 48.46 -60.82
N THR A 910 27.72 47.51 -60.36
CA THR A 910 27.42 46.76 -59.14
C THR A 910 28.05 47.44 -57.93
N ASN A 911 27.33 47.41 -56.82
CA ASN A 911 27.79 47.80 -55.51
C ASN A 911 27.64 46.61 -54.56
N GLN A 912 28.65 46.39 -53.71
CA GLN A 912 28.62 45.46 -52.60
C GLN A 912 29.03 46.20 -51.33
N GLN A 913 28.24 46.11 -50.27
CA GLN A 913 28.66 46.57 -48.95
C GLN A 913 29.58 45.50 -48.34
N VAL A 914 30.72 45.93 -47.79
CA VAL A 914 31.71 45.05 -47.17
C VAL A 914 31.98 45.57 -45.75
N PRO A 915 32.01 44.70 -44.72
CA PRO A 915 32.40 45.10 -43.37
C PRO A 915 33.79 45.76 -43.36
N GLY A 916 33.96 46.77 -42.51
CA GLY A 916 35.19 47.52 -42.32
C GLY A 916 35.60 47.57 -40.86
N GLU A 917 36.91 47.49 -40.60
CA GLU A 917 37.45 47.71 -39.26
C GLU A 917 37.73 49.21 -39.01
N GLY A 918 37.34 49.70 -37.83
CA GLY A 918 37.63 51.07 -37.38
C GLY A 918 36.46 52.06 -37.52
N GLU A 919 36.77 53.34 -37.73
CA GLU A 919 35.80 54.45 -37.68
C GLU A 919 34.77 54.47 -38.84
N ASN A 920 34.83 53.52 -39.77
CA ASN A 920 33.85 53.36 -40.84
C ASN A 920 33.44 51.88 -40.95
N PRO A 921 32.35 51.45 -40.27
CA PRO A 921 32.05 50.04 -40.02
C PRO A 921 31.70 49.23 -41.26
N SER A 922 31.37 49.89 -42.37
CA SER A 922 31.26 49.27 -43.68
C SER A 922 31.55 50.28 -44.79
N TRP A 923 31.89 49.77 -45.97
CA TRP A 923 32.15 50.59 -47.14
C TRP A 923 31.70 49.89 -48.43
N THR A 924 31.34 50.69 -49.43
CA THR A 924 30.81 50.18 -50.69
C THR A 924 31.94 49.89 -51.68
N LEU A 925 32.18 48.61 -51.96
CA LEU A 925 32.99 48.17 -53.09
C LEU A 925 32.16 48.26 -54.37
N GLY A 926 32.35 49.33 -55.14
CA GLY A 926 31.80 49.47 -56.49
C GLY A 926 32.67 48.76 -57.52
N ALA A 927 32.08 47.87 -58.33
CA ALA A 927 32.80 47.20 -59.42
C ALA A 927 32.14 47.45 -60.79
N ALA A 928 33.00 47.58 -61.82
CA ALA A 928 32.59 47.76 -63.21
C ALA A 928 32.48 46.39 -63.90
N GLY A 929 31.56 45.55 -63.42
CA GLY A 929 31.44 44.18 -63.88
C GLY A 929 30.30 43.40 -63.24
N CYS A 930 29.44 42.81 -64.07
CA CYS A 930 28.22 42.13 -63.65
C CYS A 930 27.98 40.84 -64.47
N GLY A 931 27.30 39.85 -63.89
CA GLY A 931 27.01 38.57 -64.54
C GLY A 931 25.68 37.95 -64.09
N GLY A 932 25.09 37.09 -64.92
CA GLY A 932 23.80 36.45 -64.64
C GLY A 932 23.82 35.52 -63.43
N LEU A 933 24.89 34.74 -63.24
CA LEU A 933 25.07 33.91 -62.04
C LEU A 933 25.70 34.72 -60.89
N ALA A 934 26.91 35.22 -61.12
CA ALA A 934 27.69 35.94 -60.13
C ALA A 934 28.65 36.96 -60.76
N VAL A 935 29.41 37.70 -59.96
CA VAL A 935 30.48 38.58 -60.47
C VAL A 935 31.74 37.77 -60.75
N TRP A 936 32.17 36.90 -59.83
CA TRP A 936 33.25 35.93 -60.04
C TRP A 936 32.72 34.49 -59.99
N VAL A 937 33.16 33.63 -60.92
CA VAL A 937 32.82 32.19 -60.94
C VAL A 937 34.09 31.36 -61.08
N ASN A 938 34.61 30.87 -59.95
CA ASN A 938 35.95 30.27 -59.87
C ASN A 938 35.92 28.78 -59.51
N ASN A 939 36.62 27.94 -60.29
CA ASN A 939 36.69 26.49 -60.12
C ASN A 939 35.31 25.79 -60.00
N CYS A 940 34.24 26.39 -60.52
CA CYS A 940 32.87 25.89 -60.41
C CYS A 940 32.54 24.91 -61.55
N THR A 941 31.55 24.05 -61.34
CA THR A 941 30.92 23.26 -62.41
C THR A 941 29.56 23.87 -62.74
N VAL A 942 29.30 24.20 -64.00
CA VAL A 942 28.01 24.70 -64.48
C VAL A 942 27.53 23.82 -65.63
N GLU A 943 26.41 23.13 -65.44
CA GLU A 943 25.92 22.09 -66.35
C GLU A 943 24.43 22.23 -66.65
N ASN A 944 24.04 22.23 -67.93
CA ASN A 944 22.65 22.30 -68.38
C ASN A 944 21.90 23.51 -67.78
N CYS A 945 22.39 24.73 -68.06
CA CYS A 945 21.89 25.97 -67.48
C CYS A 945 21.39 26.96 -68.54
N THR A 946 20.26 27.62 -68.27
CA THR A 946 19.73 28.70 -69.13
C THR A 946 19.69 30.01 -68.36
N ILE A 947 20.25 31.08 -68.91
CA ILE A 947 20.37 32.38 -68.22
C ILE A 947 19.71 33.47 -69.07
N ASN A 948 18.47 33.84 -68.72
CA ASN A 948 17.64 34.81 -69.41
C ASN A 948 17.83 36.21 -68.78
N LEU A 949 18.46 37.13 -69.50
CA LEU A 949 18.77 38.47 -69.01
C LEU A 949 18.00 39.55 -69.78
N THR A 950 17.38 40.47 -69.04
CA THR A 950 16.87 41.73 -69.57
C THR A 950 17.75 42.88 -69.11
N LEU A 951 18.22 43.72 -70.03
CA LEU A 951 18.90 44.98 -69.71
C LEU A 951 17.96 46.16 -69.93
N SER A 952 17.96 47.10 -68.99
CA SER A 952 17.11 48.29 -68.99
C SER A 952 17.76 49.43 -68.19
N GLY A 953 17.15 50.62 -68.21
CA GLY A 953 17.70 51.79 -67.51
C GLY A 953 19.11 52.14 -68.03
N ASP A 954 20.08 52.21 -67.12
CA ASP A 954 21.49 52.48 -67.42
C ASP A 954 22.33 51.18 -67.59
N ALA A 955 21.72 50.00 -67.46
CA ALA A 955 22.41 48.72 -67.68
C ALA A 955 22.71 48.50 -69.17
N THR A 956 23.97 48.23 -69.51
CA THR A 956 24.39 48.01 -70.90
C THR A 956 25.39 46.86 -71.03
N ALA A 957 25.57 46.37 -72.27
CA ALA A 957 26.59 45.38 -72.61
C ALA A 957 28.04 45.83 -72.34
N ALA A 958 28.30 47.09 -72.00
CA ALA A 958 29.63 47.50 -71.53
C ALA A 958 29.91 47.00 -70.09
N TYR A 959 28.87 46.88 -69.26
CA TYR A 959 28.99 46.57 -67.83
C TYR A 959 28.58 45.13 -67.48
N TYR A 960 27.65 44.55 -68.25
CA TYR A 960 27.12 43.20 -68.02
C TYR A 960 27.70 42.17 -68.99
N ALA A 961 27.82 40.94 -68.49
CA ALA A 961 28.07 39.73 -69.25
C ALA A 961 27.00 38.68 -68.93
N GLY A 962 26.94 37.62 -69.73
CA GLY A 962 25.93 36.57 -69.63
C GLY A 962 26.02 35.74 -68.34
N ILE A 963 27.21 35.23 -68.04
CA ILE A 963 27.42 34.25 -66.96
C ILE A 963 28.06 34.92 -65.74
N ALA A 964 29.23 35.53 -65.93
CA ALA A 964 30.06 36.13 -64.89
C ALA A 964 30.80 37.38 -65.42
N TYR A 965 31.31 38.24 -64.56
CA TYR A 965 32.32 39.23 -65.00
C TYR A 965 33.66 38.53 -65.24
N ASP A 966 34.15 37.79 -64.23
CA ASP A 966 35.40 37.03 -64.28
C ASP A 966 35.13 35.53 -64.06
N ILE A 967 35.79 34.68 -64.84
CA ILE A 967 35.64 33.22 -64.76
C ILE A 967 37.00 32.53 -64.92
N ALA A 968 37.44 31.78 -63.90
CA ALA A 968 38.72 31.09 -63.92
C ALA A 968 38.60 29.67 -63.36
N GLY A 969 39.25 28.68 -64.00
CA GLY A 969 39.28 27.28 -63.53
C GLY A 969 37.97 26.50 -63.65
N SER A 970 36.84 27.18 -63.86
CA SER A 970 35.50 26.60 -63.94
C SER A 970 35.26 25.77 -65.21
N THR A 971 34.32 24.83 -65.17
CA THR A 971 33.88 24.02 -66.32
C THR A 971 32.44 24.34 -66.67
N LEU A 972 32.18 24.62 -67.95
CA LEU A 972 30.85 24.96 -68.48
C LEU A 972 30.40 23.88 -69.48
N THR A 973 29.20 23.32 -69.31
CA THR A 973 28.61 22.33 -70.24
C THR A 973 27.13 22.62 -70.47
N ASP A 974 26.70 22.68 -71.74
CA ASP A 974 25.30 22.93 -72.14
C ASP A 974 24.70 24.20 -71.49
N VAL A 975 25.45 25.31 -71.52
CA VAL A 975 25.04 26.60 -70.92
C VAL A 975 24.59 27.58 -72.00
N THR A 976 23.35 28.07 -71.93
CA THR A 976 22.78 29.03 -72.89
C THR A 976 22.40 30.35 -72.22
N VAL A 977 23.05 31.45 -72.63
CA VAL A 977 22.65 32.81 -72.24
C VAL A 977 21.68 33.37 -73.26
N LYS A 978 20.56 33.97 -72.82
CA LYS A 978 19.58 34.64 -73.69
C LYS A 978 19.43 36.10 -73.30
N CYS A 979 19.58 37.02 -74.25
CA CYS A 979 19.33 38.45 -74.01
C CYS A 979 18.97 39.17 -75.32
N ALA A 980 18.14 40.22 -75.24
CA ALA A 980 17.80 41.05 -76.40
C ALA A 980 18.91 42.07 -76.78
N THR A 981 19.93 42.21 -75.92
CA THR A 981 21.16 42.93 -76.22
C THR A 981 22.30 41.92 -76.30
N GLN A 982 23.16 41.99 -77.32
CA GLN A 982 24.34 41.12 -77.41
C GLN A 982 25.25 41.36 -76.20
N LEU A 983 25.57 40.27 -75.47
CA LEU A 983 26.54 40.27 -74.38
C LEU A 983 27.74 39.40 -74.73
N ASP A 984 28.87 39.67 -74.08
CA ASP A 984 29.92 38.66 -73.90
C ASP A 984 29.43 37.64 -72.86
N LEU A 985 29.83 36.37 -72.97
CA LEU A 985 29.50 35.37 -71.96
C LEU A 985 30.18 35.67 -70.61
N TYR A 986 31.37 36.25 -70.66
CA TYR A 986 32.18 36.75 -69.54
C TYR A 986 33.09 37.88 -70.03
N LYS A 987 33.56 38.77 -69.13
CA LYS A 987 34.41 39.93 -69.49
C LYS A 987 35.91 39.65 -69.35
N THR A 988 36.31 38.92 -68.31
CA THR A 988 37.72 38.64 -68.00
C THR A 988 37.95 37.16 -67.70
N SER A 989 39.20 36.74 -67.87
CA SER A 989 39.65 35.35 -67.75
C SER A 989 38.89 34.41 -68.72
N THR A 990 39.08 33.10 -68.56
CA THR A 990 38.39 32.04 -69.33
C THR A 990 38.17 30.82 -68.44
N PRO A 991 37.07 30.07 -68.60
CA PRO A 991 36.90 28.77 -67.96
C PRO A 991 38.01 27.78 -68.37
N ALA A 992 38.20 26.73 -67.57
CA ALA A 992 39.11 25.63 -67.86
C ALA A 992 38.59 24.73 -69.00
N SER A 993 37.27 24.60 -69.16
CA SER A 993 36.67 23.95 -70.33
C SER A 993 35.25 24.46 -70.63
N GLU A 994 34.89 24.39 -71.91
CA GLU A 994 33.55 24.73 -72.42
C GLU A 994 33.06 23.62 -73.36
N THR A 995 31.80 23.22 -73.22
CA THR A 995 31.09 22.36 -74.19
C THR A 995 29.68 22.92 -74.39
N ASN A 996 29.28 23.13 -75.64
CA ASN A 996 27.96 23.65 -76.01
C ASN A 996 27.54 24.97 -75.30
N VAL A 997 28.50 25.81 -74.92
CA VAL A 997 28.23 27.13 -74.33
C VAL A 997 27.83 28.11 -75.44
N ASN A 998 26.68 28.74 -75.33
CA ASN A 998 26.08 29.55 -76.40
C ASN A 998 25.45 30.86 -75.89
N PHE A 999 25.39 31.86 -76.77
CA PHE A 999 24.58 33.06 -76.60
C PHE A 999 23.46 33.11 -77.66
N GLU A 1000 22.23 33.36 -77.24
CA GLU A 1000 21.04 33.49 -78.08
C GLU A 1000 20.51 34.93 -78.02
N LEU A 1001 20.57 35.62 -79.16
CA LEU A 1001 19.97 36.95 -79.31
C LEU A 1001 18.46 36.82 -79.51
N ILE A 1002 17.70 37.02 -78.44
CA ILE A 1002 16.23 36.98 -78.47
C ILE A 1002 15.63 38.32 -78.91
N THR A 1003 14.41 38.31 -79.46
CA THR A 1003 13.67 39.56 -79.71
C THR A 1003 13.12 40.12 -78.40
N ALA A 1004 13.27 41.43 -78.20
CA ALA A 1004 12.62 42.21 -77.14
C ALA A 1004 11.10 42.31 -77.33
#